data_AF-A0A8T2CGX4-F1
#
_entry.id   AF-A0A8T2CGX4-F1
#
_cell.length_a   1.000
_cell.length_b   1.000
_cell.length_c   1.000
_cell.angle_alpha   90.00
_cell.angle_beta   90.00
_cell.angle_gamma   90.00
#
_symmetry.space_group_name_H-M   'P 1'
#
loop_
_entity.id
_entity.type
_entity.pdbx_description
1 polymer ?
#
loop_
_entity_poly.entity_id
_entity_poly.type
_entity_poly.pdbx_seq_one_letter_code
_entity_poly.pdbx_strand_id
1 'polypeptide(L)'
;MEPSSFLKRAKDLFCKSEYIKALEIIEENINLFQRNDMVEVNYRQGSILKALAEETENMELEFIYMLGSVECFSRIPMGSVYTASLLFKMAEQTGADLYYKKSLNQAKDCLFRLRQPEFEDFASEFNSKIEELEYIIETSETRIAVSKIRVWEQSKEPNEQEETKNSRFDSVVNGLRSYWMGLDVEIKRNFMKVITADLKANVKITDGKEGQQALEQILTYARKNGKWKLWICRTCLTRFSNPEECTNHLEQEHVAEFKPKDMLPQRISDVWASQISVGGWEPVNAAAAVEMIKNQLEDVKKFSYENGWSKDWPLTVGEERSKLLKEIKQLLVLFCDVKILSCSIRDRVMDFVAKKLEVSEDSLTYSRLVETPQGICLLECHELSQVLAFLRRVKCERDDGTDVVRRAVDSFCNATRYREKLDFDSDFSTLLLDKRLLQGKVSRYDDEGTVNVFDPNVHYAKAHASGDDYMSWLSDYSSGHTSFRFPRPIRAHNLGIWVAVMRAVQFTCRSLATKYAKKSQLLDHETALSDVRKLCSSEDDRRKNLKTDEWKNYKSVLCDRCEDGDAAKTFSDAVGDVLNKSSELESENLSDEDVLVLESIKLLKSEVNNKVALIDSKILLIENTRISLLSDLTKLAVFDYRYYIHHPLRVFLLAHLMNRSNDR
;
A
#
# COMPACT_ATOMS: atom_id res chain seq x y z
N MET A 1 -6.17 -37.05 -1.73
CA MET A 1 -4.71 -36.83 -1.76
C MET A 1 -4.33 -36.10 -0.49
N GLU A 2 -3.28 -36.51 0.20
CA GLU A 2 -2.81 -35.82 1.41
C GLU A 2 -2.17 -34.47 1.05
N PRO A 3 -2.29 -33.42 1.90
CA PRO A 3 -1.69 -32.10 1.66
C PRO A 3 -0.17 -32.16 1.33
N SER A 4 0.55 -33.06 1.98
CA SER A 4 1.98 -33.35 1.75
C SER A 4 2.32 -33.69 0.29
N SER A 5 1.40 -34.36 -0.42
CA SER A 5 1.59 -34.76 -1.82
C SER A 5 1.61 -33.57 -2.80
N PHE A 6 0.83 -32.52 -2.52
CA PHE A 6 0.79 -31.32 -3.34
C PHE A 6 2.08 -30.50 -3.19
N LEU A 7 2.58 -30.34 -1.96
CA LEU A 7 3.84 -29.63 -1.69
C LEU A 7 5.04 -30.35 -2.33
N LYS A 8 5.05 -31.68 -2.31
CA LYS A 8 6.07 -32.47 -3.03
C LYS A 8 6.02 -32.22 -4.54
N ARG A 9 4.82 -32.24 -5.13
CA ARG A 9 4.67 -31.97 -6.57
C ARG A 9 5.06 -30.53 -6.93
N ALA A 10 4.73 -29.55 -6.10
CA ALA A 10 5.16 -28.17 -6.28
C ALA A 10 6.70 -28.06 -6.23
N LYS A 11 7.36 -28.77 -5.30
CA LYS A 11 8.82 -28.86 -5.23
C LYS A 11 9.42 -29.46 -6.50
N ASP A 12 8.85 -30.55 -7.01
CA ASP A 12 9.33 -31.19 -8.24
C ASP A 12 9.21 -30.27 -9.45
N LEU A 13 8.14 -29.47 -9.55
CA LEU A 13 7.98 -28.44 -10.58
C LEU A 13 8.97 -27.28 -10.40
N PHE A 14 9.21 -26.85 -9.16
CA PHE A 14 10.20 -25.83 -8.86
C PHE A 14 11.60 -26.25 -9.32
N CYS A 15 12.01 -27.50 -9.08
CA CYS A 15 13.29 -28.04 -9.56
C CYS A 15 13.40 -28.11 -11.10
N LYS A 16 12.27 -28.04 -11.81
CA LYS A 16 12.21 -27.99 -13.28
C LYS A 16 12.09 -26.57 -13.83
N SER A 17 12.24 -25.55 -12.97
CA SER A 17 11.99 -24.13 -13.30
C SER A 17 10.56 -23.86 -13.80
N GLU A 18 9.60 -24.72 -13.46
CA GLU A 18 8.18 -24.53 -13.78
C GLU A 18 7.48 -23.73 -12.68
N TYR A 19 8.02 -22.55 -12.36
CA TYR A 19 7.67 -21.76 -11.16
C TYR A 19 6.19 -21.39 -11.05
N ILE A 20 5.58 -20.91 -12.14
CA ILE A 20 4.16 -20.55 -12.12
C ILE A 20 3.26 -21.79 -11.92
N LYS A 21 3.63 -22.96 -12.48
CA LYS A 21 2.86 -24.19 -12.25
C LYS A 21 3.03 -24.72 -10.83
N ALA A 22 4.23 -24.57 -10.25
CA ALA A 22 4.45 -24.87 -8.84
C ALA A 22 3.56 -23.98 -7.96
N LEU A 23 3.47 -22.69 -8.27
CA LEU A 23 2.62 -21.74 -7.58
C LEU A 23 1.14 -22.05 -7.76
N GLU A 24 0.71 -22.39 -8.98
CA GLU A 24 -0.66 -22.83 -9.27
C GLU A 24 -1.05 -23.95 -8.30
N ILE A 25 -0.28 -25.04 -8.21
CA ILE A 25 -0.57 -26.17 -7.31
C ILE A 25 -0.72 -25.74 -5.85
N ILE A 26 0.13 -24.83 -5.37
CA ILE A 26 0.05 -24.34 -3.98
C ILE A 26 -1.26 -23.56 -3.78
N GLU A 27 -1.57 -22.62 -4.66
CA GLU A 27 -2.78 -21.78 -4.54
C GLU A 27 -4.08 -22.58 -4.69
N GLU A 28 -4.12 -23.61 -5.55
CA GLU A 28 -5.34 -24.41 -5.72
C GLU A 28 -5.71 -25.20 -4.45
N ASN A 29 -4.69 -25.57 -3.68
CA ASN A 29 -4.83 -26.44 -2.52
C ASN A 29 -4.64 -25.68 -1.21
N ILE A 30 -4.59 -24.34 -1.25
CA ILE A 30 -4.26 -23.50 -0.09
C ILE A 30 -5.18 -23.75 1.10
N ASN A 31 -6.48 -23.99 0.84
CA ASN A 31 -7.49 -24.25 1.86
C ASN A 31 -7.42 -25.67 2.45
N LEU A 32 -6.64 -26.58 1.85
CA LEU A 32 -6.42 -27.94 2.36
C LEU A 32 -5.24 -28.03 3.33
N PHE A 33 -4.37 -27.02 3.33
CA PHE A 33 -3.21 -26.97 4.22
C PHE A 33 -3.63 -26.60 5.64
N GLN A 34 -3.08 -27.33 6.61
CA GLN A 34 -3.26 -27.04 8.03
C GLN A 34 -2.25 -25.98 8.49
N ARG A 35 -2.44 -25.46 9.71
CA ARG A 35 -1.52 -24.47 10.30
C ARG A 35 -0.06 -24.92 10.30
N ASN A 36 0.19 -26.21 10.50
CA ASN A 36 1.55 -26.78 10.50
C ASN A 36 2.17 -26.81 9.09
N ASP A 37 1.35 -26.93 8.04
CA ASP A 37 1.81 -26.92 6.64
C ASP A 37 2.17 -25.51 6.18
N MET A 38 1.65 -24.46 6.84
CA MET A 38 1.85 -23.08 6.41
C MET A 38 3.31 -22.63 6.44
N VAL A 39 4.15 -23.22 7.29
CA VAL A 39 5.60 -22.94 7.29
C VAL A 39 6.20 -23.33 5.94
N GLU A 40 5.89 -24.55 5.48
CA GLU A 40 6.38 -25.08 4.21
C GLU A 40 5.74 -24.35 3.00
N VAL A 41 4.44 -24.02 3.06
CA VAL A 41 3.75 -23.21 2.04
C VAL A 41 4.44 -21.85 1.86
N ASN A 42 4.68 -21.13 2.96
CA ASN A 42 5.34 -19.82 2.92
C ASN A 42 6.79 -19.95 2.42
N TYR A 43 7.53 -20.99 2.83
CA TYR A 43 8.87 -21.23 2.31
C TYR A 43 8.88 -21.47 0.79
N ARG A 44 7.94 -22.28 0.28
CA ARG A 44 7.83 -22.59 -1.15
C ARG A 44 7.40 -21.37 -1.97
N GLN A 45 6.38 -20.63 -1.54
CA GLN A 45 5.98 -19.39 -2.21
C GLN A 45 7.10 -18.35 -2.18
N GLY A 46 7.78 -18.17 -1.04
CA GLY A 46 8.93 -17.28 -0.91
C GLY A 46 10.05 -17.63 -1.89
N SER A 47 10.37 -18.92 -1.99
CA SER A 47 11.37 -19.44 -2.94
C SER A 47 10.96 -19.25 -4.40
N ILE A 48 9.70 -19.52 -4.74
CA ILE A 48 9.16 -19.30 -6.10
C ILE A 48 9.22 -17.83 -6.48
N LEU A 49 8.75 -16.93 -5.62
CA LEU A 49 8.78 -15.50 -5.88
C LEU A 49 10.22 -14.99 -6.00
N LYS A 50 11.15 -15.48 -5.18
CA LYS A 50 12.57 -15.15 -5.32
C LYS A 50 13.12 -15.58 -6.68
N ALA A 51 12.83 -16.79 -7.13
CA ALA A 51 13.28 -17.27 -8.45
C ALA A 51 12.67 -16.44 -9.60
N LEU A 52 11.40 -16.07 -9.50
CA LEU A 52 10.75 -15.17 -10.47
C LEU A 52 11.38 -13.77 -10.50
N ALA A 53 11.87 -13.27 -9.36
CA ALA A 53 12.65 -12.04 -9.31
C ALA A 53 13.99 -12.19 -10.04
N GLU A 54 14.67 -13.33 -9.89
CA GLU A 54 15.96 -13.59 -10.55
C GLU A 54 15.83 -13.80 -12.07
N GLU A 55 14.70 -14.29 -12.56
CA GLU A 55 14.46 -14.51 -14.01
C GLU A 55 13.96 -13.27 -14.77
N THR A 56 13.43 -12.27 -14.08
CA THR A 56 12.81 -11.12 -14.77
C THR A 56 13.81 -10.00 -15.03
N GLU A 57 13.81 -9.48 -16.26
CA GLU A 57 14.58 -8.28 -16.63
C GLU A 57 13.85 -6.97 -16.26
N ASN A 58 12.57 -7.06 -15.88
CA ASN A 58 11.78 -5.90 -15.49
C ASN A 58 12.02 -5.58 -14.01
N MET A 59 12.74 -4.49 -13.74
CA MET A 59 13.10 -4.05 -12.39
C MET A 59 11.88 -3.84 -11.46
N GLU A 60 10.74 -3.41 -11.99
CA GLU A 60 9.53 -3.21 -11.17
C GLU A 60 8.89 -4.56 -10.79
N LEU A 61 8.91 -5.55 -11.69
CA LEU A 61 8.48 -6.92 -11.39
C LEU A 61 9.46 -7.62 -10.44
N GLU A 62 10.76 -7.44 -10.65
CA GLU A 62 11.81 -7.95 -9.75
C GLU A 62 11.54 -7.46 -8.32
N PHE A 63 11.30 -6.15 -8.16
CA PHE A 63 10.99 -5.54 -6.89
C PHE A 63 9.74 -6.13 -6.23
N ILE A 64 8.63 -6.25 -6.97
CA ILE A 64 7.38 -6.84 -6.46
C ILE A 64 7.59 -8.27 -5.99
N TYR A 65 8.29 -9.08 -6.78
CA TYR A 65 8.59 -10.47 -6.45
C TYR A 65 9.48 -10.59 -5.21
N MET A 66 10.50 -9.75 -5.08
CA MET A 66 11.32 -9.70 -3.87
C MET A 66 10.49 -9.29 -2.64
N LEU A 67 9.64 -8.27 -2.75
CA LEU A 67 8.78 -7.84 -1.64
C LEU A 67 7.81 -8.94 -1.21
N GLY A 68 7.20 -9.64 -2.18
CA GLY A 68 6.34 -10.78 -1.88
C GLY A 68 7.10 -11.94 -1.23
N SER A 69 8.35 -12.17 -1.65
CA SER A 69 9.24 -13.17 -1.06
C SER A 69 9.64 -12.83 0.38
N VAL A 70 9.97 -11.56 0.66
CA VAL A 70 10.23 -11.03 2.01
C VAL A 70 9.06 -11.30 2.94
N GLU A 71 7.82 -11.04 2.52
CA GLU A 71 6.66 -11.32 3.36
C GLU A 71 6.51 -12.81 3.65
N CYS A 72 6.66 -13.67 2.64
CA CYS A 72 6.62 -15.12 2.81
C CYS A 72 7.67 -15.61 3.83
N PHE A 73 8.94 -15.20 3.69
CA PHE A 73 9.99 -15.63 4.61
C PHE A 73 9.87 -15.02 6.01
N SER A 74 9.32 -13.82 6.14
CA SER A 74 9.09 -13.21 7.46
C SER A 74 8.00 -13.91 8.30
N ARG A 75 7.35 -14.94 7.74
CA ARG A 75 6.33 -15.78 8.39
C ARG A 75 6.85 -17.14 8.87
N ILE A 76 8.08 -17.51 8.52
CA ILE A 76 8.65 -18.80 8.89
C ILE A 76 9.71 -18.65 9.99
N PRO A 77 9.85 -19.65 10.89
CA PRO A 77 11.01 -19.74 11.77
C PRO A 77 12.31 -19.71 10.95
N MET A 78 13.32 -18.96 11.42
CA MET A 78 14.61 -18.76 10.74
C MET A 78 14.53 -18.16 9.32
N GLY A 79 13.37 -17.65 8.89
CA GLY A 79 13.23 -16.94 7.63
C GLY A 79 13.91 -15.56 7.61
N SER A 80 14.36 -15.07 8.76
CA SER A 80 15.10 -13.81 8.92
C SER A 80 16.38 -13.76 8.09
N VAL A 81 17.05 -14.88 7.85
CA VAL A 81 18.23 -14.95 6.95
C VAL A 81 17.84 -14.47 5.55
N TYR A 82 16.84 -15.12 4.94
CA TYR A 82 16.39 -14.79 3.59
C TYR A 82 15.77 -13.39 3.51
N THR A 83 15.06 -13.00 4.57
CA THR A 83 14.43 -11.68 4.68
C THR A 83 15.50 -10.58 4.71
N ALA A 84 16.59 -10.75 5.47
CA ALA A 84 17.69 -9.80 5.55
C ALA A 84 18.35 -9.59 4.18
N SER A 85 18.71 -10.69 3.49
CA SER A 85 19.35 -10.62 2.16
C SER A 85 18.47 -9.95 1.11
N LEU A 86 17.18 -10.30 1.04
CA LEU A 86 16.26 -9.70 0.08
C LEU A 86 16.04 -8.22 0.35
N LEU A 87 15.86 -7.84 1.62
CA LEU A 87 15.75 -6.42 2.01
C LEU A 87 17.03 -5.65 1.70
N PHE A 88 18.20 -6.28 1.85
CA PHE A 88 19.48 -5.66 1.48
C PHE A 88 19.54 -5.38 -0.02
N LYS A 89 19.23 -6.38 -0.86
CA LYS A 89 19.19 -6.22 -2.32
C LYS A 89 18.18 -5.15 -2.75
N MET A 90 17.00 -5.12 -2.13
CA MET A 90 16.01 -4.06 -2.36
C MET A 90 16.55 -2.68 -1.98
N ALA A 91 17.32 -2.58 -0.89
CA ALA A 91 17.96 -1.33 -0.48
C ALA A 91 19.00 -0.85 -1.49
N GLU A 92 19.80 -1.76 -2.06
CA GLU A 92 20.77 -1.43 -3.10
C GLU A 92 20.10 -0.94 -4.38
N GLN A 93 18.99 -1.57 -4.78
CA GLN A 93 18.26 -1.18 -5.98
C GLN A 93 17.55 0.18 -5.85
N THR A 94 16.97 0.45 -4.69
CA THR A 94 16.15 1.65 -4.48
C THR A 94 16.92 2.82 -3.87
N GLY A 95 18.06 2.56 -3.25
CA GLY A 95 18.75 3.52 -2.39
C GLY A 95 17.97 3.85 -1.10
N ALA A 96 16.88 3.13 -0.81
CA ALA A 96 15.97 3.47 0.28
C ALA A 96 16.54 3.07 1.65
N ASP A 97 16.68 4.08 2.49
CA ASP A 97 17.15 4.02 3.86
C ASP A 97 16.30 3.06 4.73
N LEU A 98 15.01 2.93 4.41
CA LEU A 98 14.10 2.02 5.10
C LEU A 98 14.57 0.56 4.99
N TYR A 99 14.98 0.13 3.80
CA TYR A 99 15.33 -1.26 3.55
C TYR A 99 16.66 -1.63 4.18
N TYR A 100 17.66 -0.75 4.16
CA TYR A 100 18.89 -0.94 4.94
C TYR A 100 18.58 -1.12 6.43
N LYS A 101 17.72 -0.28 7.01
CA LYS A 101 17.32 -0.38 8.43
C LYS A 101 16.59 -1.68 8.74
N LYS A 102 15.67 -2.11 7.88
CA LYS A 102 14.94 -3.37 8.07
C LYS A 102 15.87 -4.58 7.91
N SER A 103 16.73 -4.57 6.90
CA SER A 103 17.72 -5.62 6.65
C SER A 103 18.67 -5.77 7.83
N LEU A 104 19.24 -4.66 8.31
CA LEU A 104 20.10 -4.61 9.50
C LEU A 104 19.44 -5.24 10.73
N ASN A 105 18.18 -4.89 11.00
CA ASN A 105 17.44 -5.44 12.14
C ASN A 105 17.21 -6.95 12.00
N GLN A 106 16.83 -7.43 10.81
CA GLN A 106 16.64 -8.86 10.55
C GLN A 106 17.96 -9.62 10.65
N ALA A 107 19.05 -9.06 10.15
CA ALA A 107 20.37 -9.67 10.22
C ALA A 107 20.88 -9.80 11.66
N LYS A 108 20.76 -8.73 12.47
CA LYS A 108 21.13 -8.75 13.89
C LYS A 108 20.31 -9.74 14.71
N ASP A 109 18.99 -9.71 14.55
CA ASP A 109 18.09 -10.66 15.22
C ASP A 109 18.40 -12.11 14.83
N CYS A 110 18.71 -12.35 13.55
CA CYS A 110 19.07 -13.67 13.07
C CYS A 110 20.41 -14.16 13.64
N LEU A 111 21.47 -13.34 13.61
CA LEU A 111 22.76 -13.70 14.18
C LEU A 111 22.66 -13.95 15.69
N PHE A 112 21.87 -13.15 16.40
CA PHE A 112 21.63 -13.36 17.83
C PHE A 112 21.01 -14.72 18.11
N ARG A 113 20.06 -15.18 17.29
CA ARG A 113 19.42 -16.51 17.41
C ARG A 113 20.38 -17.65 17.05
N LEU A 114 21.14 -17.50 15.96
CA LEU A 114 22.10 -18.51 15.51
C LEU A 114 23.25 -18.73 16.51
N ARG A 115 23.54 -17.73 17.35
CA ARG A 115 24.54 -17.80 18.42
C ARG A 115 23.99 -18.35 19.75
N GLN A 116 22.71 -18.74 19.82
CA GLN A 116 22.16 -19.38 21.02
C GLN A 116 22.61 -20.87 21.09
N PRO A 117 22.83 -21.42 22.30
CA PRO A 117 23.31 -22.81 22.48
C PRO A 117 22.42 -23.86 21.81
N GLU A 118 21.12 -23.58 21.71
CA GLU A 118 20.10 -24.44 21.11
C GLU A 118 20.29 -24.64 19.59
N PHE A 119 21.05 -23.76 18.93
CA PHE A 119 21.33 -23.79 17.50
C PHE A 119 22.82 -23.98 17.19
N GLU A 120 23.64 -24.23 18.21
CA GLU A 120 25.09 -24.39 18.08
C GLU A 120 25.46 -25.59 17.20
N ASP A 121 24.69 -26.68 17.27
CA ASP A 121 24.83 -27.86 16.40
C ASP A 121 24.53 -27.57 14.91
N PHE A 122 23.68 -26.58 14.63
CA PHE A 122 23.31 -26.17 13.26
C PHE A 122 24.23 -25.08 12.70
N ALA A 123 25.04 -24.42 13.54
CA ALA A 123 25.86 -23.27 13.14
C ALA A 123 26.79 -23.60 11.95
N SER A 124 27.32 -24.82 11.89
CA SER A 124 28.19 -25.27 10.79
C SER A 124 27.50 -25.30 9.43
N GLU A 125 26.19 -25.60 9.37
CA GLU A 125 25.39 -25.58 8.14
C GLU A 125 25.08 -24.15 7.66
N PHE A 126 25.17 -23.18 8.57
CA PHE A 126 24.85 -21.77 8.32
C PHE A 126 26.08 -20.86 8.23
N ASN A 127 27.31 -21.38 8.25
CA ASN A 127 28.54 -20.55 8.21
C ASN A 127 28.55 -19.54 7.05
N SER A 128 28.22 -19.97 5.83
CA SER A 128 28.12 -19.07 4.66
C SER A 128 27.01 -18.02 4.79
N LYS A 129 25.95 -18.33 5.56
CA LYS A 129 24.87 -17.38 5.87
C LYS A 129 25.26 -16.41 6.97
N ILE A 130 26.05 -16.84 7.95
CA ILE A 130 26.58 -15.98 9.00
C ILE A 130 27.48 -14.90 8.38
N GLU A 131 28.41 -15.30 7.50
CA GLU A 131 29.28 -14.37 6.76
C GLU A 131 28.46 -13.35 5.93
N GLU A 132 27.43 -13.83 5.23
CA GLU A 132 26.50 -12.95 4.48
C GLU A 132 25.79 -11.94 5.40
N LEU A 133 25.33 -12.37 6.57
CA LEU A 133 24.65 -11.49 7.53
C LEU A 133 25.61 -10.46 8.14
N GLU A 134 26.85 -10.83 8.46
CA GLU A 134 27.86 -9.91 8.97
C GLU A 134 28.20 -8.83 7.94
N TYR A 135 28.36 -9.22 6.67
CA TYR A 135 28.53 -8.27 5.56
C TYR A 135 27.35 -7.29 5.41
N ILE A 136 26.11 -7.81 5.49
CA ILE A 136 24.88 -7.00 5.43
C ILE A 136 24.86 -5.98 6.57
N ILE A 137 25.24 -6.37 7.78
CA ILE A 137 25.27 -5.49 8.95
C ILE A 137 26.26 -4.35 8.73
N GLU A 138 27.51 -4.67 8.41
CA GLU A 138 28.57 -3.68 8.21
C GLU A 138 28.21 -2.67 7.11
N THR A 139 27.73 -3.18 5.98
CA THR A 139 27.39 -2.34 4.83
C THR A 139 26.17 -1.48 5.12
N SER A 140 25.14 -2.03 5.77
CA SER A 140 23.93 -1.28 6.13
C SER A 140 24.23 -0.17 7.13
N GLU A 141 25.06 -0.43 8.14
CA GLU A 141 25.47 0.58 9.12
C GLU A 141 26.24 1.72 8.46
N THR A 142 27.16 1.39 7.55
CA THR A 142 27.92 2.38 6.77
C THR A 142 27.00 3.23 5.90
N ARG A 143 26.08 2.61 5.16
CA ARG A 143 25.13 3.33 4.28
C ARG A 143 24.20 4.25 5.07
N ILE A 144 23.67 3.79 6.20
CA ILE A 144 22.80 4.59 7.09
C ILE A 144 23.58 5.76 7.72
N ALA A 145 24.88 5.60 7.97
CA ALA A 145 25.73 6.69 8.47
C ALA A 145 25.98 7.74 7.39
N VAL A 146 26.21 7.32 6.14
CA VAL A 146 26.46 8.20 4.99
C VAL A 146 25.19 8.94 4.55
N SER A 147 24.01 8.33 4.62
CA SER A 147 22.73 8.97 4.25
C SER A 147 22.33 10.13 5.16
N LYS A 148 22.95 10.26 6.35
CA LYS A 148 22.81 11.46 7.21
C LYS A 148 23.55 12.70 6.68
N ILE A 149 24.37 12.59 5.62
CA ILE A 149 25.30 13.65 5.19
C ILE A 149 24.98 14.26 3.81
N ARG A 150 24.17 13.68 2.91
CA ARG A 150 23.88 14.33 1.61
C ARG A 150 22.52 14.04 0.98
N VAL A 151 22.06 15.07 0.26
CA VAL A 151 20.90 15.17 -0.64
C VAL A 151 21.15 14.41 -1.95
N TRP A 152 20.04 13.87 -2.47
CA TRP A 152 19.78 13.08 -3.67
C TRP A 152 20.66 13.32 -4.92
N GLU A 153 21.12 12.23 -5.54
CA GLU A 153 21.50 12.16 -6.97
C GLU A 153 20.66 11.05 -7.63
N GLN A 154 19.92 11.40 -8.68
CA GLN A 154 19.11 10.46 -9.48
C GLN A 154 20.00 9.79 -10.53
N SER A 155 19.93 8.46 -10.62
CA SER A 155 20.50 7.68 -11.73
C SER A 155 19.46 7.44 -12.84
N LYS A 156 20.01 7.34 -14.05
CA LYS A 156 19.38 7.48 -15.37
C LYS A 156 18.37 6.40 -15.74
N GLU A 157 17.42 6.81 -16.59
CA GLU A 157 16.48 5.97 -17.35
C GLU A 157 17.22 5.00 -18.30
N PRO A 158 16.73 3.76 -18.47
CA PRO A 158 17.13 2.91 -19.58
C PRO A 158 16.35 3.29 -20.85
N ASN A 159 17.09 3.26 -21.96
CA ASN A 159 16.64 3.55 -23.31
C ASN A 159 15.64 2.48 -23.81
N GLU A 160 14.68 2.91 -24.63
CA GLU A 160 13.71 2.06 -25.31
C GLU A 160 14.35 1.11 -26.33
N GLN A 161 13.86 -0.14 -26.29
CA GLN A 161 13.66 -1.11 -27.36
C GLN A 161 14.78 -1.44 -28.37
N GLU A 162 15.05 -2.74 -28.50
CA GLU A 162 15.07 -3.39 -29.82
C GLU A 162 14.48 -4.81 -29.69
N GLU A 163 13.24 -5.00 -30.16
CA GLU A 163 12.66 -6.33 -30.35
C GLU A 163 13.32 -7.01 -31.56
N THR A 164 13.78 -8.24 -31.35
CA THR A 164 14.40 -9.08 -32.36
C THR A 164 13.34 -9.52 -33.37
N LYS A 165 13.40 -8.95 -34.59
CA LYS A 165 12.52 -9.31 -35.71
C LYS A 165 12.75 -10.76 -36.16
N ASN A 166 11.70 -11.56 -36.13
CA ASN A 166 11.67 -12.90 -36.73
C ASN A 166 11.54 -12.80 -38.27
N SER A 167 12.67 -12.82 -38.98
CA SER A 167 12.79 -12.53 -40.41
C SER A 167 12.09 -13.50 -41.39
N ARG A 168 11.53 -14.62 -40.92
CA ARG A 168 10.85 -15.63 -41.77
C ARG A 168 9.33 -15.51 -41.77
N PHE A 169 8.74 -14.93 -40.71
CA PHE A 169 7.29 -14.74 -40.60
C PHE A 169 6.84 -13.47 -41.34
N ASP A 170 7.68 -12.43 -41.33
CA ASP A 170 7.45 -11.17 -42.03
C ASP A 170 7.29 -11.33 -43.54
N SER A 171 8.01 -12.27 -44.18
CA SER A 171 7.90 -12.48 -45.63
C SER A 171 6.56 -13.10 -46.06
N VAL A 172 6.00 -14.03 -45.27
CA VAL A 172 4.69 -14.63 -45.51
C VAL A 172 3.58 -13.61 -45.26
N VAL A 173 3.69 -12.85 -44.18
CA VAL A 173 2.78 -11.75 -43.83
C VAL A 173 2.76 -10.67 -44.91
N ASN A 174 3.92 -10.32 -45.47
CA ASN A 174 4.03 -9.32 -46.55
C ASN A 174 3.37 -9.78 -47.86
N GLY A 175 3.44 -11.08 -48.18
CA GLY A 175 2.69 -11.67 -49.30
C GLY A 175 1.17 -11.59 -49.10
N LEU A 176 0.70 -11.92 -47.90
CA LEU A 176 -0.71 -11.82 -47.54
C LEU A 176 -1.21 -10.37 -47.51
N ARG A 177 -0.35 -9.40 -47.18
CA ARG A 177 -0.69 -7.96 -47.21
C ARG A 177 -1.08 -7.50 -48.61
N SER A 178 -0.31 -7.90 -49.62
CA SER A 178 -0.63 -7.60 -51.03
C SER A 178 -1.93 -8.27 -51.48
N TYR A 179 -2.14 -9.54 -51.09
CA TYR A 179 -3.40 -10.25 -51.35
C TYR A 179 -4.60 -9.54 -50.73
N TRP A 180 -4.51 -9.17 -49.44
CA TRP A 180 -5.55 -8.43 -48.73
C TRP A 180 -5.88 -7.11 -49.43
N MET A 181 -4.87 -6.34 -49.84
CA MET A 181 -5.10 -5.07 -50.53
C MET A 181 -5.91 -5.24 -51.82
N GLY A 182 -5.66 -6.32 -52.58
CA GLY A 182 -6.36 -6.66 -53.81
C GLY A 182 -7.75 -7.30 -53.66
N LEU A 183 -8.21 -7.60 -52.44
CA LEU A 183 -9.57 -8.11 -52.21
C LEU A 183 -10.62 -7.00 -52.37
N ASP A 184 -11.79 -7.36 -52.91
CA ASP A 184 -12.94 -6.46 -52.93
C ASP A 184 -13.49 -6.20 -51.52
N VAL A 185 -14.25 -5.12 -51.41
CA VAL A 185 -14.78 -4.64 -50.13
C VAL A 185 -15.77 -5.63 -49.51
N GLU A 186 -16.50 -6.40 -50.31
CA GLU A 186 -17.48 -7.36 -49.81
C GLU A 186 -16.80 -8.59 -49.19
N ILE A 187 -15.76 -9.12 -49.85
CA ILE A 187 -14.92 -10.17 -49.28
C ILE A 187 -14.28 -9.69 -47.96
N LYS A 188 -13.72 -8.47 -47.93
CA LYS A 188 -13.14 -7.90 -46.70
C LYS A 188 -14.16 -7.81 -45.56
N ARG A 189 -15.41 -7.41 -45.86
CA ARG A 189 -16.51 -7.40 -44.86
C ARG A 189 -16.87 -8.80 -44.37
N ASN A 190 -16.82 -9.81 -45.24
CA ASN A 190 -17.09 -11.18 -44.84
C ASN A 190 -16.01 -11.77 -43.92
N PHE A 191 -14.74 -11.34 -44.05
CA PHE A 191 -13.69 -11.70 -43.08
C PHE A 191 -13.93 -11.14 -41.67
N MET A 192 -14.78 -10.10 -41.51
CA MET A 192 -15.17 -9.59 -40.19
C MET A 192 -16.26 -10.43 -39.51
N LYS A 193 -16.81 -11.43 -40.20
CA LYS A 193 -17.88 -12.32 -39.73
C LYS A 193 -17.29 -13.71 -39.52
N VAL A 194 -17.13 -14.13 -38.26
CA VAL A 194 -16.55 -15.43 -37.91
C VAL A 194 -17.63 -16.35 -37.38
N ILE A 195 -17.93 -17.43 -38.09
CA ILE A 195 -18.89 -18.43 -37.63
C ILE A 195 -18.32 -19.13 -36.40
N THR A 196 -19.04 -19.07 -35.29
CA THR A 196 -18.56 -19.60 -33.99
C THR A 196 -18.38 -21.11 -34.03
N ALA A 197 -19.20 -21.83 -34.79
CA ALA A 197 -19.07 -23.28 -34.98
C ALA A 197 -17.74 -23.65 -35.67
N ASP A 198 -17.34 -22.89 -36.69
CA ASP A 198 -16.10 -23.12 -37.43
C ASP A 198 -14.88 -22.80 -36.56
N LEU A 199 -14.95 -21.71 -35.79
CA LEU A 199 -13.90 -21.37 -34.83
C LEU A 199 -13.72 -22.47 -33.78
N LYS A 200 -14.82 -23.01 -33.22
CA LYS A 200 -14.78 -24.13 -32.27
C LYS A 200 -14.21 -25.40 -32.90
N ALA A 201 -14.57 -25.69 -34.16
CA ALA A 201 -14.06 -26.85 -34.87
C ALA A 201 -12.55 -26.72 -35.12
N ASN A 202 -12.07 -25.54 -35.51
CA ASN A 202 -10.65 -25.26 -35.68
C ASN A 202 -9.89 -25.41 -34.35
N VAL A 203 -10.38 -24.78 -33.28
CA VAL A 203 -9.77 -24.90 -31.94
C VAL A 203 -9.72 -26.34 -31.45
N LYS A 204 -10.74 -27.16 -31.78
CA LYS A 204 -10.70 -28.60 -31.48
C LYS A 204 -9.57 -29.33 -32.22
N ILE A 205 -9.28 -28.93 -33.46
CA ILE A 205 -8.21 -29.49 -34.28
C ILE A 205 -6.84 -29.06 -33.75
N THR A 206 -6.68 -27.78 -33.38
CA THR A 206 -5.39 -27.23 -32.92
C THR A 206 -5.07 -27.56 -31.47
N ASP A 207 -6.06 -27.45 -30.59
CA ASP A 207 -5.89 -27.45 -29.13
C ASP A 207 -6.69 -28.56 -28.42
N GLY A 208 -7.26 -29.48 -29.21
CA GLY A 208 -7.98 -30.64 -28.71
C GLY A 208 -9.34 -30.33 -28.07
N LYS A 209 -9.92 -31.36 -27.43
CA LYS A 209 -11.25 -31.25 -26.79
C LYS A 209 -11.26 -30.25 -25.63
N GLU A 210 -10.15 -30.13 -24.92
CA GLU A 210 -9.99 -29.18 -23.81
C GLU A 210 -10.05 -27.74 -24.31
N GLY A 211 -9.35 -27.42 -25.41
CA GLY A 211 -9.43 -26.11 -26.05
C GLY A 211 -10.85 -25.77 -26.51
N GLN A 212 -11.54 -26.73 -27.14
CA GLN A 212 -12.93 -26.55 -27.57
C GLN A 212 -13.86 -26.24 -26.39
N GLN A 213 -13.72 -26.98 -25.28
CA GLN A 213 -14.53 -26.76 -24.08
C GLN A 213 -14.23 -25.42 -23.42
N ALA A 214 -12.96 -25.01 -23.37
CA ALA A 214 -12.57 -23.70 -22.88
C ALA A 214 -13.20 -22.58 -23.72
N LEU A 215 -13.14 -22.66 -25.05
CA LEU A 215 -13.77 -21.67 -25.93
C LEU A 215 -15.30 -21.63 -25.75
N GLU A 216 -15.96 -22.79 -25.62
CA GLU A 216 -17.41 -22.86 -25.37
C GLU A 216 -17.80 -22.15 -24.07
N GLN A 217 -17.04 -22.37 -22.99
CA GLN A 217 -17.29 -21.71 -21.70
C GLN A 217 -17.19 -20.19 -21.82
N ILE A 218 -16.20 -19.70 -22.57
CA ILE A 218 -15.99 -18.28 -22.79
C ILE A 218 -17.15 -17.68 -23.59
N LEU A 219 -17.55 -18.30 -24.70
CA LEU A 219 -18.66 -17.83 -25.54
C LEU A 219 -19.99 -17.86 -24.79
N THR A 220 -20.22 -18.90 -23.97
CA THR A 220 -21.39 -19.01 -23.10
C THR A 220 -21.41 -17.88 -22.06
N TYR A 221 -20.26 -17.56 -21.47
CA TYR A 221 -20.14 -16.44 -20.53
C TYR A 221 -20.49 -15.10 -21.20
N ALA A 222 -19.92 -14.82 -22.37
CA ALA A 222 -20.18 -13.59 -23.11
C ALA A 222 -21.67 -13.44 -23.46
N ARG A 223 -22.31 -14.54 -23.91
CA ARG A 223 -23.75 -14.59 -24.18
C ARG A 223 -24.60 -14.30 -22.95
N LYS A 224 -24.29 -14.91 -21.81
CA LYS A 224 -25.08 -14.78 -20.58
C LYS A 224 -24.96 -13.40 -19.95
N ASN A 225 -23.77 -12.80 -19.97
CA ASN A 225 -23.47 -11.60 -19.18
C ASN A 225 -23.36 -10.33 -20.03
N GLY A 226 -23.33 -10.43 -21.36
CA GLY A 226 -23.19 -9.29 -22.26
C GLY A 226 -21.86 -8.54 -22.09
N LYS A 227 -20.83 -9.21 -21.54
CA LYS A 227 -19.51 -8.63 -21.25
C LYS A 227 -18.41 -9.67 -21.40
N TRP A 228 -17.20 -9.22 -21.72
CA TRP A 228 -15.99 -10.03 -21.78
C TRP A 228 -15.18 -10.03 -20.48
N LYS A 229 -15.41 -9.05 -19.61
CA LYS A 229 -14.66 -8.88 -18.37
C LYS A 229 -15.39 -9.49 -17.18
N LEU A 230 -14.60 -10.02 -16.25
CA LEU A 230 -15.00 -10.28 -14.87
C LEU A 230 -13.83 -10.11 -13.91
N TRP A 231 -14.12 -10.13 -12.62
CA TRP A 231 -13.11 -10.21 -11.57
C TRP A 231 -13.07 -11.62 -11.00
N ILE A 232 -11.87 -12.18 -10.83
CA ILE A 232 -11.66 -13.53 -10.32
C ILE A 232 -10.63 -13.49 -9.21
N CYS A 233 -10.99 -13.96 -8.03
CA CYS A 233 -10.00 -14.21 -6.98
C CYS A 233 -9.10 -15.37 -7.41
N ARG A 234 -7.77 -15.17 -7.44
CA ARG A 234 -6.83 -16.22 -7.88
C ARG A 234 -6.64 -17.32 -6.83
N THR A 235 -6.91 -17.02 -5.55
CA THR A 235 -6.88 -18.00 -4.46
C THR A 235 -8.13 -18.88 -4.47
N CYS A 236 -9.32 -18.34 -4.19
CA CYS A 236 -10.54 -19.15 -4.03
C CYS A 236 -11.37 -19.33 -5.32
N LEU A 237 -11.01 -18.69 -6.43
CA LEU A 237 -11.69 -18.80 -7.72
C LEU A 237 -13.12 -18.22 -7.79
N THR A 238 -13.54 -17.51 -6.74
CA THR A 238 -14.80 -16.77 -6.73
C THR A 238 -14.80 -15.69 -7.81
N ARG A 239 -15.93 -15.55 -8.50
CA ARG A 239 -16.14 -14.63 -9.63
C ARG A 239 -17.06 -13.49 -9.21
N PHE A 240 -16.73 -12.27 -9.63
CA PHE A 240 -17.48 -11.06 -9.33
C PHE A 240 -17.80 -10.28 -10.61
N SER A 241 -18.94 -9.60 -10.61
CA SER A 241 -19.42 -8.82 -11.76
C SER A 241 -18.99 -7.36 -11.70
N ASN A 242 -18.55 -6.89 -10.53
CA ASN A 242 -18.07 -5.54 -10.30
C ASN A 242 -16.82 -5.55 -9.39
N PRO A 243 -15.98 -4.50 -9.49
CA PRO A 243 -14.73 -4.43 -8.72
C PRO A 243 -14.96 -4.31 -7.22
N GLU A 244 -16.03 -3.64 -6.77
CA GLU A 244 -16.29 -3.39 -5.35
C GLU A 244 -16.56 -4.69 -4.57
N GLU A 245 -17.38 -5.60 -5.12
CA GLU A 245 -17.58 -6.94 -4.58
C GLU A 245 -16.27 -7.73 -4.47
N CYS A 246 -15.41 -7.61 -5.49
CA CYS A 246 -14.10 -8.27 -5.50
C CYS A 246 -13.18 -7.68 -4.43
N THR A 247 -13.08 -6.35 -4.33
CA THR A 247 -12.29 -5.65 -3.32
C THR A 247 -12.75 -6.06 -1.91
N ASN A 248 -14.05 -6.04 -1.65
CA ASN A 248 -14.61 -6.45 -0.37
C ASN A 248 -14.28 -7.91 -0.05
N HIS A 249 -14.43 -8.82 -1.02
CA HIS A 249 -14.05 -10.22 -0.83
C HIS A 249 -12.56 -10.39 -0.51
N LEU A 250 -11.66 -9.74 -1.27
CA LEU A 250 -10.21 -9.82 -1.04
C LEU A 250 -9.86 -9.28 0.36
N GLU A 251 -10.48 -8.18 0.77
CA GLU A 251 -10.28 -7.60 2.09
C GLU A 251 -10.69 -8.54 3.22
N GLN A 252 -11.87 -9.17 3.10
CA GLN A 252 -12.45 -10.00 4.16
C GLN A 252 -11.85 -11.42 4.23
N GLU A 253 -11.53 -12.04 3.09
CA GLU A 253 -11.14 -13.46 3.06
C GLU A 253 -9.62 -13.67 2.98
N HIS A 254 -8.87 -12.72 2.41
CA HIS A 254 -7.44 -12.90 2.10
C HIS A 254 -6.51 -11.89 2.78
N VAL A 255 -7.06 -10.80 3.30
CA VAL A 255 -6.31 -9.69 3.91
C VAL A 255 -6.74 -9.42 5.36
N ALA A 256 -7.80 -10.06 5.85
CA ALA A 256 -8.42 -9.80 7.16
C ALA A 256 -7.61 -10.21 8.39
N GLU A 257 -6.32 -10.55 8.25
CA GLU A 257 -5.45 -10.97 9.36
C GLU A 257 -5.42 -9.95 10.51
N PHE A 258 -5.67 -8.67 10.22
CA PHE A 258 -5.74 -7.62 11.23
C PHE A 258 -6.95 -6.71 11.01
N LYS A 259 -7.86 -6.68 12.00
CA LYS A 259 -8.93 -5.68 12.12
C LYS A 259 -8.70 -4.87 13.39
N PRO A 260 -8.40 -3.56 13.31
CA PRO A 260 -8.24 -2.74 14.51
C PRO A 260 -9.58 -2.63 15.24
N LYS A 261 -9.62 -3.01 16.51
CA LYS A 261 -10.77 -2.74 17.40
C LYS A 261 -10.52 -1.41 18.11
N ASP A 262 -11.49 -0.49 18.03
CA ASP A 262 -11.68 0.70 18.88
C ASP A 262 -10.52 1.72 19.03
N MET A 263 -9.42 1.58 18.26
CA MET A 263 -8.25 2.47 18.33
C MET A 263 -7.95 3.25 17.03
N LEU A 264 -8.87 3.20 16.07
CA LEU A 264 -8.72 3.85 14.76
C LEU A 264 -8.48 5.36 14.94
N PRO A 265 -7.35 5.90 14.43
CA PRO A 265 -7.13 7.33 14.47
C PRO A 265 -8.25 8.05 13.72
N GLN A 266 -8.93 8.96 14.41
CA GLN A 266 -9.93 9.78 13.79
C GLN A 266 -9.22 10.84 12.92
N ARG A 267 -9.62 10.92 11.65
CA ARG A 267 -9.20 12.01 10.78
C ARG A 267 -9.83 13.31 11.23
N ILE A 268 -9.15 14.40 10.96
CA ILE A 268 -9.72 15.73 11.10
C ILE A 268 -11.02 15.84 10.29
N SER A 269 -11.98 16.66 10.76
CA SER A 269 -13.20 16.93 9.99
C SER A 269 -12.90 17.74 8.73
N ASP A 270 -13.71 17.53 7.68
CA ASP A 270 -13.61 18.29 6.44
C ASP A 270 -13.77 19.81 6.69
N VAL A 271 -14.57 20.18 7.69
CA VAL A 271 -14.72 21.58 8.14
C VAL A 271 -13.37 22.13 8.59
N TRP A 272 -12.70 21.50 9.56
CA TRP A 272 -11.43 22.01 10.07
C TRP A 272 -10.33 21.98 9.00
N ALA A 273 -10.30 20.93 8.16
CA ALA A 273 -9.39 20.86 7.01
C ALA A 273 -9.58 22.03 6.04
N SER A 274 -10.84 22.40 5.73
CA SER A 274 -11.13 23.54 4.86
C SER A 274 -10.66 24.88 5.45
N GLN A 275 -10.76 25.05 6.77
CA GLN A 275 -10.33 26.27 7.48
C GLN A 275 -8.81 26.49 7.37
N ILE A 276 -8.00 25.44 7.37
CA ILE A 276 -6.54 25.53 7.21
C ILE A 276 -6.19 26.21 5.88
N SER A 277 -6.85 25.79 4.79
CA SER A 277 -6.55 26.24 3.43
C SER A 277 -6.95 27.71 3.18
N VAL A 278 -8.14 28.10 3.64
CA VAL A 278 -8.74 29.41 3.34
C VAL A 278 -8.24 30.55 4.25
N GLY A 279 -7.72 30.22 5.43
CA GLY A 279 -7.39 31.19 6.47
C GLY A 279 -6.39 32.29 6.15
N GLY A 280 -6.59 33.44 6.80
CA GLY A 280 -5.61 34.53 6.93
C GLY A 280 -4.64 34.24 8.08
N TRP A 281 -3.53 33.56 7.78
CA TRP A 281 -2.50 33.15 8.74
C TRP A 281 -1.62 34.35 9.17
N GLU A 282 -2.26 35.39 9.68
CA GLU A 282 -1.63 36.65 10.11
C GLU A 282 -1.33 36.62 11.62
N PRO A 283 -0.20 37.18 12.07
CA PRO A 283 0.11 37.25 13.49
C PRO A 283 -0.94 38.05 14.29
N VAL A 284 -1.43 37.47 15.38
CA VAL A 284 -2.34 38.14 16.34
C VAL A 284 -1.53 38.59 17.55
N ASN A 285 -1.74 39.83 18.00
CA ASN A 285 -1.16 40.35 19.24
C ASN A 285 -1.66 39.52 20.44
N ALA A 286 -0.80 38.64 20.95
CA ALA A 286 -1.15 37.68 21.97
C ALA A 286 -1.55 38.36 23.29
N ALA A 287 -0.82 39.39 23.70
CA ALA A 287 -1.10 40.12 24.94
C ALA A 287 -2.47 40.81 24.90
N ALA A 288 -2.76 41.51 23.80
CA ALA A 288 -4.06 42.15 23.59
C ALA A 288 -5.19 41.12 23.50
N ALA A 289 -4.98 40.02 22.77
CA ALA A 289 -5.98 38.95 22.66
C ALA A 289 -6.29 38.30 24.02
N VAL A 290 -5.26 38.01 24.84
CA VAL A 290 -5.44 37.45 26.19
C VAL A 290 -6.17 38.44 27.10
N GLU A 291 -5.87 39.73 27.00
CA GLU A 291 -6.58 40.78 27.75
C GLU A 291 -8.07 40.82 27.36
N MET A 292 -8.38 40.76 26.07
CA MET A 292 -9.76 40.71 25.57
C MET A 292 -10.49 39.45 26.08
N ILE A 293 -9.83 38.29 26.08
CA ILE A 293 -10.43 37.05 26.58
C ILE A 293 -10.70 37.12 28.09
N LYS A 294 -9.78 37.69 28.88
CA LYS A 294 -9.90 37.76 30.35
C LYS A 294 -10.92 38.82 30.80
N ASN A 295 -10.95 39.96 30.14
CA ASN A 295 -11.69 41.14 30.63
C ASN A 295 -12.91 41.52 29.77
N GLN A 296 -13.00 41.03 28.53
CA GLN A 296 -14.01 41.45 27.53
C GLN A 296 -14.63 40.25 26.79
N LEU A 297 -14.80 39.11 27.50
CA LEU A 297 -15.22 37.85 26.88
C LEU A 297 -16.57 37.95 26.14
N GLU A 298 -17.52 38.75 26.63
CA GLU A 298 -18.82 38.96 25.98
C GLU A 298 -18.70 39.70 24.63
N ASP A 299 -17.65 40.48 24.43
CA ASP A 299 -17.37 41.13 23.14
C ASP A 299 -16.63 40.17 22.20
N VAL A 300 -15.72 39.36 22.72
CA VAL A 300 -15.07 38.27 21.97
C VAL A 300 -16.11 37.27 21.43
N LYS A 301 -17.15 36.95 22.22
CA LYS A 301 -18.26 36.09 21.78
C LYS A 301 -19.04 36.64 20.58
N LYS A 302 -18.99 37.96 20.34
CA LYS A 302 -19.66 38.63 19.21
C LYS A 302 -18.81 38.67 17.95
N PHE A 303 -17.57 38.18 17.99
CA PHE A 303 -16.66 38.17 16.84
C PHE A 303 -17.30 37.45 15.65
N SER A 304 -17.18 38.05 14.48
CA SER A 304 -17.68 37.46 13.24
C SER A 304 -16.65 36.46 12.71
N TYR A 305 -17.05 35.20 12.58
CA TYR A 305 -16.21 34.15 12.00
C TYR A 305 -16.70 33.78 10.61
N GLU A 306 -15.88 34.06 9.60
CA GLU A 306 -16.07 33.62 8.22
C GLU A 306 -15.14 32.45 7.94
N ASN A 307 -15.68 31.29 7.56
CA ASN A 307 -14.91 30.07 7.29
C ASN A 307 -13.94 29.71 8.42
N GLY A 308 -14.33 29.92 9.68
CA GLY A 308 -13.50 29.61 10.86
C GLY A 308 -12.45 30.67 11.21
N TRP A 309 -12.49 31.86 10.60
CA TRP A 309 -11.55 32.95 10.88
C TRP A 309 -12.28 34.27 11.18
N SER A 310 -11.82 35.02 12.16
CA SER A 310 -12.29 36.36 12.49
C SER A 310 -11.21 37.41 12.26
N LYS A 311 -11.58 38.54 11.65
CA LYS A 311 -10.70 39.72 11.50
C LYS A 311 -10.74 40.65 12.70
N ASP A 312 -11.59 40.35 13.68
CA ASP A 312 -11.80 41.19 14.87
C ASP A 312 -10.69 40.98 15.92
N TRP A 313 -9.85 39.95 15.75
CA TRP A 313 -8.65 39.75 16.56
C TRP A 313 -7.60 40.84 16.31
N PRO A 314 -6.90 41.33 17.34
CA PRO A 314 -5.93 42.39 17.20
C PRO A 314 -4.70 41.89 16.43
N LEU A 315 -4.52 42.32 15.18
CA LEU A 315 -3.37 41.92 14.37
C LEU A 315 -2.08 42.62 14.83
N THR A 316 -0.95 41.97 14.60
CA THR A 316 0.39 42.55 14.79
C THR A 316 1.26 42.26 13.57
N VAL A 317 2.26 43.11 13.35
CA VAL A 317 3.24 42.90 12.26
C VAL A 317 4.44 42.17 12.83
N GLY A 318 4.82 41.05 12.21
CA GLY A 318 6.02 40.30 12.57
C GLY A 318 6.47 39.40 11.44
N GLU A 319 7.58 39.74 10.78
CA GLU A 319 8.06 39.02 9.59
C GLU A 319 8.44 37.57 9.92
N GLU A 320 9.22 37.35 10.98
CA GLU A 320 9.62 36.01 11.42
C GLU A 320 8.41 35.15 11.80
N ARG A 321 7.48 35.73 12.57
CA ARG A 321 6.24 35.08 12.98
C ARG A 321 5.37 34.71 11.78
N SER A 322 5.25 35.60 10.81
CA SER A 322 4.52 35.36 9.55
C SER A 322 5.15 34.23 8.74
N LYS A 323 6.49 34.16 8.70
CA LYS A 323 7.21 33.06 8.03
C LYS A 323 6.93 31.71 8.70
N LEU A 324 7.03 31.64 10.02
CA LEU A 324 6.75 30.42 10.78
C LEU A 324 5.30 29.94 10.59
N LEU A 325 4.32 30.86 10.66
CA LEU A 325 2.91 30.57 10.41
C LEU A 325 2.68 30.03 8.99
N LYS A 326 3.34 30.62 7.99
CA LYS A 326 3.28 30.14 6.60
C LYS A 326 3.82 28.71 6.45
N GLU A 327 4.96 28.40 7.09
CA GLU A 327 5.53 27.05 7.06
C GLU A 327 4.62 26.03 7.77
N ILE A 328 4.04 26.40 8.91
CA ILE A 328 3.06 25.56 9.63
C ILE A 328 1.83 25.30 8.75
N LYS A 329 1.28 26.35 8.11
CA LYS A 329 0.15 26.23 7.17
C LYS A 329 0.48 25.21 6.08
N GLN A 330 1.64 25.34 5.45
CA GLN A 330 2.06 24.45 4.34
C GLN A 330 2.11 22.98 4.77
N LEU A 331 2.66 22.69 5.97
CA LEU A 331 2.69 21.32 6.49
C LEU A 331 1.28 20.79 6.78
N LEU A 332 0.42 21.59 7.40
CA LEU A 332 -0.95 21.17 7.72
C LEU A 332 -1.78 20.92 6.44
N VAL A 333 -1.64 21.77 5.42
CA VAL A 333 -2.25 21.55 4.09
C VAL A 333 -1.74 20.24 3.49
N LEU A 334 -0.42 20.02 3.50
CA LEU A 334 0.16 18.77 3.01
C LEU A 334 -0.42 17.54 3.74
N PHE A 335 -0.60 17.61 5.06
CA PHE A 335 -1.17 16.52 5.85
C PHE A 335 -2.65 16.27 5.51
N CYS A 336 -3.41 17.31 5.16
CA CYS A 336 -4.77 17.19 4.63
C CYS A 336 -4.77 16.51 3.25
N ASP A 337 -3.92 16.97 2.33
CA ASP A 337 -3.85 16.46 0.95
C ASP A 337 -3.52 14.96 0.90
N VAL A 338 -2.56 14.53 1.72
CA VAL A 338 -2.19 13.10 1.84
C VAL A 338 -3.07 12.32 2.83
N LYS A 339 -4.10 12.96 3.41
CA LYS A 339 -5.12 12.38 4.31
C LYS A 339 -4.54 11.70 5.56
N ILE A 340 -3.56 12.34 6.20
CA ILE A 340 -2.90 11.85 7.44
C ILE A 340 -3.10 12.77 8.66
N LEU A 341 -3.75 13.92 8.49
CA LEU A 341 -4.01 14.83 9.61
C LEU A 341 -5.05 14.21 10.57
N SER A 342 -4.60 13.72 11.73
CA SER A 342 -5.44 13.14 12.78
C SER A 342 -5.94 14.19 13.77
N CYS A 343 -7.03 13.88 14.47
CA CYS A 343 -7.49 14.66 15.63
C CYS A 343 -6.38 14.80 16.69
N SER A 344 -5.59 13.75 16.93
CA SER A 344 -4.47 13.80 17.89
C SER A 344 -3.35 14.76 17.49
N ILE A 345 -3.08 14.98 16.19
CA ILE A 345 -2.19 16.08 15.77
C ILE A 345 -2.83 17.42 16.10
N ARG A 346 -4.10 17.63 15.73
CA ARG A 346 -4.82 18.88 16.01
C ARG A 346 -4.78 19.18 17.50
N ASP A 347 -5.21 18.24 18.33
CA ASP A 347 -5.28 18.38 19.78
C ASP A 347 -3.90 18.73 20.33
N ARG A 348 -2.85 18.06 19.82
CA ARG A 348 -1.48 18.38 20.21
C ARG A 348 -1.03 19.79 19.80
N VAL A 349 -1.40 20.26 18.62
CA VAL A 349 -1.10 21.64 18.18
C VAL A 349 -1.85 22.64 19.05
N MET A 350 -3.12 22.37 19.37
CA MET A 350 -3.95 23.22 20.21
C MET A 350 -3.53 23.20 21.69
N ASP A 351 -2.90 22.12 22.17
CA ASP A 351 -2.26 22.10 23.50
C ASP A 351 -1.18 23.18 23.64
N PHE A 352 -0.43 23.49 22.58
CA PHE A 352 0.56 24.58 22.62
C PHE A 352 -0.13 25.94 22.78
N VAL A 353 -1.28 26.12 22.11
CA VAL A 353 -2.12 27.32 22.23
C VAL A 353 -2.66 27.45 23.66
N ALA A 354 -3.28 26.40 24.18
CA ALA A 354 -3.86 26.40 25.52
C ALA A 354 -2.80 26.68 26.61
N LYS A 355 -1.61 26.06 26.50
CA LYS A 355 -0.50 26.30 27.43
C LYS A 355 0.03 27.73 27.39
N LYS A 356 0.06 28.35 26.21
CA LYS A 356 0.60 29.71 26.07
C LYS A 356 -0.36 30.78 26.58
N LEU A 357 -1.65 30.61 26.34
CA LEU A 357 -2.62 31.65 26.65
C LEU A 357 -2.97 31.71 28.15
N GLU A 358 -2.71 30.65 28.92
CA GLU A 358 -2.92 30.60 30.39
C GLU A 358 -4.29 31.18 30.83
N VAL A 359 -5.33 30.81 30.08
CA VAL A 359 -6.73 31.16 30.32
C VAL A 359 -7.53 29.89 30.59
N SER A 360 -8.69 30.03 31.23
CA SER A 360 -9.55 28.87 31.51
C SER A 360 -9.99 28.18 30.21
N GLU A 361 -10.16 26.86 30.26
CA GLU A 361 -10.62 26.05 29.13
C GLU A 361 -12.00 26.50 28.62
N ASP A 362 -12.87 26.93 29.55
CA ASP A 362 -14.17 27.54 29.23
C ASP A 362 -13.98 28.82 28.40
N SER A 363 -13.08 29.72 28.81
CA SER A 363 -12.78 30.96 28.07
C SER A 363 -12.23 30.70 26.67
N LEU A 364 -11.41 29.66 26.51
CA LEU A 364 -10.88 29.23 25.20
C LEU A 364 -11.97 28.66 24.29
N THR A 365 -12.92 27.94 24.87
CA THR A 365 -14.08 27.40 24.16
C THR A 365 -15.01 28.53 23.71
N TYR A 366 -15.36 29.45 24.61
CA TYR A 366 -16.22 30.60 24.29
C TYR A 366 -15.61 31.57 23.27
N SER A 367 -14.27 31.63 23.19
CA SER A 367 -13.56 32.39 22.16
C SER A 367 -13.35 31.62 20.85
N ARG A 368 -13.81 30.37 20.76
CA ARG A 368 -13.70 29.50 19.56
C ARG A 368 -12.29 29.27 19.05
N LEU A 369 -11.27 29.66 19.83
CA LEU A 369 -9.86 29.56 19.44
C LEU A 369 -9.37 28.12 19.44
N VAL A 370 -9.99 27.24 20.23
CA VAL A 370 -9.67 25.79 20.25
C VAL A 370 -10.40 25.04 19.13
N GLU A 371 -11.52 25.58 18.64
CA GLU A 371 -12.33 25.00 17.56
C GLU A 371 -11.74 25.28 16.16
N THR A 372 -10.80 26.22 16.04
CA THR A 372 -10.30 26.75 14.77
C THR A 372 -8.77 26.78 14.73
N PRO A 373 -8.15 26.68 13.56
CA PRO A 373 -6.69 26.84 13.43
C PRO A 373 -6.21 28.26 13.78
N GLN A 374 -7.10 29.25 13.87
CA GLN A 374 -6.75 30.64 14.17
C GLN A 374 -6.06 30.81 15.53
N GLY A 375 -6.30 29.93 16.51
CA GLY A 375 -5.58 29.93 17.78
C GLY A 375 -4.06 29.88 17.65
N ILE A 376 -3.54 29.22 16.60
CA ILE A 376 -2.10 29.12 16.31
C ILE A 376 -1.51 30.50 16.02
N CYS A 377 -2.31 31.41 15.45
CA CYS A 377 -1.86 32.75 15.10
C CYS A 377 -1.59 33.63 16.33
N LEU A 378 -1.99 33.21 17.53
CA LEU A 378 -1.70 33.87 18.81
C LEU A 378 -0.37 33.42 19.45
N LEU A 379 0.32 32.42 18.89
CA LEU A 379 1.59 31.93 19.40
C LEU A 379 2.76 32.84 19.01
N GLU A 380 3.73 33.03 19.92
CA GLU A 380 4.97 33.76 19.64
C GLU A 380 6.00 32.86 18.92
N CYS A 381 7.12 33.45 18.47
CA CYS A 381 8.12 32.74 17.65
C CYS A 381 8.66 31.46 18.32
N HIS A 382 8.81 31.45 19.64
CA HIS A 382 9.31 30.29 20.38
C HIS A 382 8.33 29.11 20.30
N GLU A 383 7.05 29.35 20.58
CA GLU A 383 6.01 28.33 20.56
C GLU A 383 5.71 27.86 19.13
N LEU A 384 5.69 28.78 18.16
CA LEU A 384 5.57 28.41 16.74
C LEU A 384 6.74 27.53 16.29
N SER A 385 7.96 27.81 16.76
CA SER A 385 9.11 26.95 16.48
C SER A 385 8.96 25.56 17.07
N GLN A 386 8.38 25.43 18.27
CA GLN A 386 8.07 24.14 18.88
C GLN A 386 6.99 23.37 18.09
N VAL A 387 5.91 24.05 17.69
CA VAL A 387 4.85 23.47 16.84
C VAL A 387 5.45 22.99 15.52
N LEU A 388 6.24 23.82 14.85
CA LEU A 388 6.89 23.48 13.60
C LEU A 388 7.86 22.30 13.75
N ALA A 389 8.66 22.26 14.82
CA ALA A 389 9.55 21.15 15.12
C ALA A 389 8.78 19.84 15.36
N PHE A 390 7.61 19.91 16.01
CA PHE A 390 6.72 18.77 16.17
C PHE A 390 6.14 18.30 14.83
N LEU A 391 5.55 19.21 14.04
CA LEU A 391 4.93 18.86 12.76
C LEU A 391 5.94 18.27 11.77
N ARG A 392 7.19 18.78 11.73
CA ARG A 392 8.27 18.22 10.89
C ARG A 392 8.64 16.77 11.21
N ARG A 393 8.23 16.22 12.37
CA ARG A 393 8.43 14.81 12.72
C ARG A 393 7.36 13.89 12.12
N VAL A 394 6.27 14.44 11.60
CA VAL A 394 5.22 13.70 10.89
C VAL A 394 5.77 13.28 9.54
N LYS A 395 5.62 12.01 9.19
CA LYS A 395 6.01 11.50 7.87
C LYS A 395 4.83 11.59 6.93
N CYS A 396 5.02 12.18 5.75
CA CYS A 396 3.99 12.30 4.71
C CYS A 396 4.02 11.16 3.69
N GLU A 397 5.14 10.47 3.57
CA GLU A 397 5.37 9.47 2.55
C GLU A 397 5.92 8.18 3.15
N ARG A 398 5.63 7.07 2.47
CA ARG A 398 6.25 5.78 2.75
C ARG A 398 7.32 5.52 1.72
N ASP A 399 8.52 5.28 2.22
CA ASP A 399 9.64 4.80 1.43
C ASP A 399 9.67 3.27 1.47
N ASP A 400 8.60 2.63 1.02
CA ASP A 400 8.44 1.15 1.05
C ASP A 400 8.09 0.55 -0.31
N GLY A 401 8.38 1.30 -1.38
CA GLY A 401 8.23 0.89 -2.77
C GLY A 401 6.80 0.57 -3.20
N THR A 402 5.78 1.00 -2.45
CA THR A 402 4.38 0.85 -2.89
C THR A 402 4.13 1.53 -4.24
N ASP A 403 4.82 2.62 -4.53
CA ASP A 403 4.80 3.29 -5.83
C ASP A 403 5.37 2.39 -6.95
N VAL A 404 6.44 1.64 -6.69
CA VAL A 404 7.00 0.64 -7.61
C VAL A 404 5.98 -0.46 -7.87
N VAL A 405 5.32 -0.96 -6.81
CA VAL A 405 4.26 -1.97 -6.94
C VAL A 405 3.15 -1.46 -7.86
N ARG A 406 2.67 -0.24 -7.63
CA ARG A 406 1.61 0.37 -8.43
C ARG A 406 2.02 0.52 -9.91
N ARG A 407 3.23 1.02 -10.18
CA ARG A 407 3.72 1.19 -11.56
C ARG A 407 3.78 -0.13 -12.31
N ALA A 408 4.30 -1.20 -11.69
CA ALA A 408 4.34 -2.48 -12.37
C ALA A 408 2.94 -3.08 -12.59
N VAL A 409 2.01 -2.89 -11.66
CA VAL A 409 0.60 -3.29 -11.85
C VAL A 409 -0.04 -2.49 -13.00
N ASP A 410 0.12 -1.17 -13.01
CA ASP A 410 -0.43 -0.33 -14.08
C ASP A 410 0.21 -0.65 -15.43
N SER A 411 1.52 -0.93 -15.48
CA SER A 411 2.24 -1.38 -16.67
C SER A 411 1.67 -2.71 -17.20
N PHE A 412 1.52 -3.71 -16.33
CA PHE A 412 0.90 -5.00 -16.68
C PHE A 412 -0.56 -4.82 -17.17
N CYS A 413 -1.36 -4.05 -16.43
CA CYS A 413 -2.75 -3.79 -16.79
C CYS A 413 -2.84 -3.06 -18.13
N ASN A 414 -1.99 -2.08 -18.40
CA ASN A 414 -1.96 -1.38 -19.68
C ASN A 414 -1.56 -2.29 -20.84
N ALA A 415 -0.59 -3.19 -20.63
CA ALA A 415 -0.15 -4.16 -21.63
C ALA A 415 -1.23 -5.21 -21.96
N THR A 416 -2.23 -5.40 -21.10
CA THR A 416 -3.30 -6.39 -21.28
C THR A 416 -4.63 -5.79 -21.74
N ARG A 417 -4.65 -4.50 -22.11
CA ARG A 417 -5.85 -3.82 -22.62
C ARG A 417 -6.13 -4.17 -24.07
N TYR A 418 -7.42 -4.30 -24.39
CA TYR A 418 -7.90 -4.55 -25.74
C TYR A 418 -8.35 -3.26 -26.41
N ARG A 419 -7.95 -3.07 -27.67
CA ARG A 419 -8.43 -1.94 -28.48
C ARG A 419 -9.69 -2.30 -29.24
N GLU A 420 -9.80 -3.54 -29.67
CA GLU A 420 -10.88 -4.03 -30.52
C GLU A 420 -12.10 -4.46 -29.70
N LYS A 421 -13.28 -4.17 -30.27
CA LYS A 421 -14.53 -4.77 -29.83
C LYS A 421 -14.75 -6.12 -30.50
N LEU A 422 -15.35 -7.03 -29.76
CA LEU A 422 -15.85 -8.31 -30.27
C LEU A 422 -17.32 -8.40 -29.90
N ASP A 423 -18.17 -8.44 -30.92
CA ASP A 423 -19.63 -8.42 -30.80
C ASP A 423 -20.24 -9.68 -31.42
N PHE A 424 -21.57 -9.85 -31.38
CA PHE A 424 -22.25 -11.01 -31.96
C PHE A 424 -23.48 -10.63 -32.79
N ASP A 425 -23.97 -11.60 -33.55
CA ASP A 425 -25.35 -11.61 -34.05
C ASP A 425 -26.35 -12.02 -32.96
N SER A 426 -27.66 -11.90 -33.25
CA SER A 426 -28.73 -12.21 -32.29
C SER A 426 -28.68 -13.64 -31.77
N ASP A 427 -28.25 -14.57 -32.62
CA ASP A 427 -28.24 -16.00 -32.31
C ASP A 427 -26.92 -16.43 -31.66
N PHE A 428 -25.95 -15.50 -31.53
CA PHE A 428 -24.57 -15.80 -31.14
C PHE A 428 -23.96 -16.93 -31.99
N SER A 429 -24.38 -17.01 -33.25
CA SER A 429 -23.89 -17.95 -34.25
C SER A 429 -22.61 -17.41 -34.90
N THR A 430 -22.48 -16.07 -34.97
CA THR A 430 -21.43 -15.34 -35.66
C THR A 430 -20.79 -14.32 -34.72
N LEU A 431 -19.48 -14.46 -34.51
CA LEU A 431 -18.64 -13.46 -33.85
C LEU A 431 -18.29 -12.35 -34.85
N LEU A 432 -18.49 -11.10 -34.45
CA LEU A 432 -18.30 -9.90 -35.25
C LEU A 432 -17.04 -9.17 -34.78
N LEU A 433 -16.07 -9.03 -35.68
CA LEU A 433 -14.84 -8.26 -35.43
C LEU A 433 -15.11 -6.75 -35.46
N ASP A 434 -14.25 -5.97 -34.80
CA ASP A 434 -14.38 -4.53 -34.80
C ASP A 434 -14.32 -3.93 -36.21
N LYS A 435 -15.42 -3.30 -36.66
CA LYS A 435 -15.48 -2.63 -37.96
C LYS A 435 -14.38 -1.56 -38.15
N ARG A 436 -13.79 -1.03 -37.07
CA ARG A 436 -12.67 -0.07 -37.12
C ARG A 436 -11.40 -0.70 -37.72
N LEU A 437 -11.25 -2.02 -37.68
CA LEU A 437 -10.14 -2.75 -38.32
C LEU A 437 -10.16 -2.61 -39.85
N LEU A 438 -11.34 -2.42 -40.46
CA LEU A 438 -11.47 -2.14 -41.89
C LEU A 438 -11.11 -0.70 -42.27
N GLN A 439 -11.10 0.22 -41.28
CA GLN A 439 -11.00 1.67 -41.50
C GLN A 439 -9.67 2.27 -41.04
N GLY A 440 -8.81 1.47 -40.39
CA GLY A 440 -7.57 1.96 -39.79
C GLY A 440 -7.74 2.89 -38.59
N LYS A 441 -8.82 2.71 -37.81
CA LYS A 441 -9.19 3.62 -36.71
C LYS A 441 -9.13 2.99 -35.32
N VAL A 442 -8.30 1.96 -35.13
CA VAL A 442 -8.20 1.23 -33.86
C VAL A 442 -7.18 1.91 -32.92
N SER A 443 -7.47 3.15 -32.54
CA SER A 443 -6.61 3.95 -31.65
C SER A 443 -7.12 4.02 -30.20
N ARG A 444 -8.38 3.66 -29.94
CA ARG A 444 -9.01 3.75 -28.61
C ARG A 444 -9.23 2.37 -28.01
N TYR A 445 -8.80 2.20 -26.76
CA TYR A 445 -9.05 1.04 -25.92
C TYR A 445 -10.55 0.85 -25.63
N ASP A 446 -10.99 -0.40 -25.59
CA ASP A 446 -12.33 -0.79 -25.15
C ASP A 446 -12.26 -1.36 -23.73
N ASP A 447 -12.23 -0.44 -22.75
CA ASP A 447 -12.07 -0.80 -21.35
C ASP A 447 -13.35 -1.41 -20.74
N GLU A 448 -14.51 -1.15 -21.32
CA GLU A 448 -15.80 -1.67 -20.84
C GLU A 448 -15.98 -3.16 -21.16
N GLY A 449 -15.47 -3.61 -22.31
CA GLY A 449 -15.60 -4.99 -22.76
C GLY A 449 -17.05 -5.43 -22.95
N THR A 450 -17.94 -4.51 -23.30
CA THR A 450 -19.36 -4.80 -23.54
C THR A 450 -19.54 -5.59 -24.84
N VAL A 451 -20.39 -6.60 -24.78
CA VAL A 451 -20.80 -7.40 -25.93
C VAL A 451 -22.10 -6.81 -26.48
N ASN A 452 -22.06 -6.30 -27.70
CA ASN A 452 -23.23 -5.82 -28.40
C ASN A 452 -23.76 -6.88 -29.37
N VAL A 453 -25.02 -6.73 -29.73
CA VAL A 453 -25.72 -7.60 -30.68
C VAL A 453 -26.12 -6.78 -31.90
N PHE A 454 -25.73 -7.23 -33.09
CA PHE A 454 -26.01 -6.55 -34.34
C PHE A 454 -26.49 -7.50 -35.43
N ASP A 455 -27.28 -7.00 -36.38
CA ASP A 455 -27.42 -7.67 -37.67
C ASP A 455 -26.07 -7.56 -38.45
N PRO A 456 -25.41 -8.67 -38.81
CA PRO A 456 -24.09 -8.62 -39.44
C PRO A 456 -24.08 -7.89 -40.79
N ASN A 457 -25.16 -7.96 -41.56
CA ASN A 457 -25.23 -7.34 -42.88
C ASN A 457 -25.42 -5.83 -42.73
N VAL A 458 -26.28 -5.38 -41.81
CA VAL A 458 -26.48 -3.96 -41.50
C VAL A 458 -25.23 -3.36 -40.86
N HIS A 459 -24.58 -4.06 -39.93
CA HIS A 459 -23.43 -3.57 -39.18
C HIS A 459 -22.26 -3.16 -40.09
N TYR A 460 -21.97 -3.97 -41.13
CA TYR A 460 -20.87 -3.72 -42.07
C TYR A 460 -21.27 -3.07 -43.39
N ALA A 461 -22.56 -2.89 -43.71
CA ALA A 461 -23.02 -2.39 -45.01
C ALA A 461 -22.36 -1.07 -45.47
N LYS A 462 -22.08 -0.16 -44.53
CA LYS A 462 -21.45 1.14 -44.78
C LYS A 462 -19.98 1.21 -44.34
N ALA A 463 -19.40 0.08 -43.92
CA ALA A 463 -18.00 0.03 -43.56
C ALA A 463 -17.15 0.20 -44.83
N HIS A 464 -16.40 1.29 -44.88
CA HIS A 464 -15.36 1.48 -45.88
C HIS A 464 -14.19 0.56 -45.50
N ALA A 465 -13.64 -0.16 -46.48
CA ALA A 465 -12.51 -1.04 -46.28
C ALA A 465 -11.31 -0.48 -47.05
N SER A 466 -10.36 0.13 -46.35
CA SER A 466 -9.17 0.75 -46.92
C SER A 466 -7.97 0.53 -46.01
N GLY A 467 -6.79 0.41 -46.60
CA GLY A 467 -5.55 0.20 -45.85
C GLY A 467 -5.32 -1.26 -45.46
N ASP A 468 -4.25 -1.44 -44.69
CA ASP A 468 -3.69 -2.74 -44.30
C ASP A 468 -3.74 -2.97 -42.78
N ASP A 469 -4.48 -2.16 -42.04
CA ASP A 469 -4.58 -2.22 -40.57
C ASP A 469 -5.09 -3.57 -40.06
N TYR A 470 -6.00 -4.21 -40.78
CA TYR A 470 -6.42 -5.57 -40.47
C TYR A 470 -5.26 -6.58 -40.56
N MET A 471 -4.38 -6.42 -41.55
CA MET A 471 -3.19 -7.25 -41.68
C MET A 471 -2.16 -6.91 -40.62
N SER A 472 -1.98 -5.63 -40.31
CA SER A 472 -1.14 -5.18 -39.19
C SER A 472 -1.65 -5.78 -37.88
N TRP A 473 -2.96 -5.77 -37.62
CA TRP A 473 -3.58 -6.40 -36.44
C TRP A 473 -3.41 -7.93 -36.41
N LEU A 474 -3.54 -8.64 -37.53
CA LEU A 474 -3.29 -10.09 -37.59
C LEU A 474 -1.80 -10.43 -37.35
N SER A 475 -0.91 -9.53 -37.76
CA SER A 475 0.55 -9.71 -37.69
C SER A 475 1.16 -9.13 -36.42
N ASP A 476 0.39 -8.35 -35.68
CA ASP A 476 0.73 -7.77 -34.38
C ASP A 476 0.73 -8.89 -33.33
N TYR A 477 1.76 -9.74 -33.39
CA TYR A 477 2.17 -10.61 -32.32
C TYR A 477 2.98 -9.84 -31.25
N SER A 478 3.25 -8.55 -31.48
CA SER A 478 4.00 -7.64 -30.63
C SER A 478 3.20 -7.19 -29.40
N SER A 479 3.20 -8.06 -28.39
CA SER A 479 3.40 -7.66 -26.98
C SER A 479 3.28 -8.90 -26.07
N GLY A 480 4.39 -9.57 -25.77
CA GLY A 480 4.49 -10.60 -24.71
C GLY A 480 3.67 -11.90 -24.86
N HIS A 481 2.82 -12.02 -25.89
CA HIS A 481 1.91 -13.15 -26.08
C HIS A 481 2.56 -14.44 -26.61
N THR A 482 3.86 -14.43 -26.94
CA THR A 482 4.58 -15.61 -27.47
C THR A 482 4.61 -16.80 -26.50
N SER A 483 4.36 -16.58 -25.21
CA SER A 483 4.31 -17.63 -24.18
C SER A 483 2.90 -18.19 -23.89
N PHE A 484 1.83 -17.57 -24.40
CA PHE A 484 0.47 -17.98 -24.07
C PHE A 484 0.02 -19.17 -24.93
N ARG A 485 0.11 -20.39 -24.38
CA ARG A 485 -0.53 -21.58 -24.96
C ARG A 485 -1.97 -21.71 -24.50
N PHE A 486 -2.91 -21.62 -25.43
CA PHE A 486 -4.30 -21.96 -25.19
C PHE A 486 -4.47 -23.50 -25.25
N PRO A 487 -5.34 -24.12 -24.42
CA PRO A 487 -5.98 -23.53 -23.24
C PRO A 487 -5.00 -23.48 -22.05
N ARG A 488 -5.02 -22.37 -21.29
CA ARG A 488 -4.37 -22.29 -19.97
C ARG A 488 -5.46 -22.09 -18.91
N PRO A 489 -5.33 -22.58 -17.67
CA PRO A 489 -6.28 -22.23 -16.62
C PRO A 489 -6.32 -20.72 -16.39
N ILE A 490 -7.53 -20.14 -16.29
CA ILE A 490 -7.72 -18.70 -16.06
C ILE A 490 -6.95 -18.22 -14.82
N ARG A 491 -6.87 -19.06 -13.78
CA ARG A 491 -6.11 -18.79 -12.54
C ARG A 491 -4.64 -18.46 -12.79
N ALA A 492 -4.04 -19.06 -13.81
CA ALA A 492 -2.63 -18.92 -14.12
C ALA A 492 -2.28 -17.59 -14.79
N HIS A 493 -3.28 -16.88 -15.32
CA HIS A 493 -3.10 -15.52 -15.80
C HIS A 493 -2.60 -14.68 -14.64
N ASN A 494 -1.49 -13.95 -14.86
CA ASN A 494 -0.80 -13.06 -13.91
C ASN A 494 -0.55 -13.59 -12.48
N LEU A 495 -0.57 -14.91 -12.26
CA LEU A 495 -0.58 -15.49 -10.92
C LEU A 495 0.62 -15.07 -10.07
N GLY A 496 1.83 -15.05 -10.66
CA GLY A 496 3.03 -14.62 -9.93
C GLY A 496 2.88 -13.20 -9.40
N ILE A 497 2.51 -12.25 -10.26
CA ILE A 497 2.30 -10.83 -9.89
C ILE A 497 1.20 -10.73 -8.84
N TRP A 498 0.09 -11.43 -9.06
CA TRP A 498 -1.06 -11.42 -8.16
C TRP A 498 -0.68 -11.89 -6.76
N VAL A 499 0.02 -13.03 -6.63
CA VAL A 499 0.45 -13.56 -5.33
C VAL A 499 1.44 -12.60 -4.67
N ALA A 500 2.39 -12.04 -5.42
CA ALA A 500 3.36 -11.10 -4.88
C ALA A 500 2.70 -9.82 -4.34
N VAL A 501 1.72 -9.26 -5.07
CA VAL A 501 0.95 -8.09 -4.60
C VAL A 501 0.07 -8.43 -3.40
N MET A 502 -0.59 -9.59 -3.39
CA MET A 502 -1.32 -10.08 -2.22
C MET A 502 -0.39 -10.15 -0.98
N ARG A 503 0.83 -10.65 -1.14
CA ARG A 503 1.84 -10.67 -0.08
C ARG A 503 2.27 -9.25 0.34
N ALA A 504 2.42 -8.31 -0.59
CA ALA A 504 2.68 -6.91 -0.25
C ALA A 504 1.55 -6.26 0.58
N VAL A 505 0.29 -6.58 0.25
CA VAL A 505 -0.88 -6.14 1.05
C VAL A 505 -0.80 -6.73 2.47
N GLN A 506 -0.53 -8.03 2.61
CA GLN A 506 -0.40 -8.70 3.90
C GLN A 506 0.76 -8.15 4.75
N PHE A 507 1.91 -7.84 4.12
CA PHE A 507 3.03 -7.16 4.76
C PHE A 507 2.62 -5.79 5.33
N THR A 508 1.80 -5.06 4.58
CA THR A 508 1.27 -3.75 4.99
C THR A 508 0.30 -3.90 6.17
N CYS A 509 -0.58 -4.91 6.17
CA CYS A 509 -1.46 -5.23 7.30
C CYS A 509 -0.69 -5.58 8.57
N ARG A 510 0.39 -6.38 8.48
CA ARG A 510 1.26 -6.65 9.63
C ARG A 510 1.98 -5.41 10.11
N SER A 511 2.46 -4.57 9.19
CA SER A 511 3.04 -3.27 9.53
C SER A 511 2.04 -2.40 10.30
N LEU A 512 0.76 -2.40 9.89
CA LEU A 512 -0.33 -1.72 10.57
C LEU A 512 -0.54 -2.27 11.99
N ALA A 513 -0.63 -3.60 12.14
CA ALA A 513 -0.79 -4.27 13.42
C ALA A 513 0.30 -3.89 14.44
N THR A 514 1.57 -3.80 13.99
CA THR A 514 2.68 -3.37 14.87
C THR A 514 2.53 -1.92 15.35
N LYS A 515 1.93 -1.03 14.54
CA LYS A 515 1.69 0.36 14.95
C LYS A 515 0.55 0.46 15.95
N TYR A 516 -0.51 -0.32 15.78
CA TYR A 516 -1.59 -0.41 16.76
C TYR A 516 -1.11 -0.99 18.09
N ALA A 517 -0.32 -2.06 18.07
CA ALA A 517 0.27 -2.60 19.31
C ALA A 517 1.11 -1.55 20.05
N LYS A 518 1.93 -0.79 19.31
CA LYS A 518 2.71 0.30 19.88
C LYS A 518 1.85 1.46 20.40
N LYS A 519 0.74 1.79 19.72
CA LYS A 519 -0.23 2.79 20.20
C LYS A 519 -0.85 2.35 21.52
N SER A 520 -1.32 1.10 21.61
CA SER A 520 -1.88 0.52 22.84
C SER A 520 -0.90 0.68 24.01
N GLN A 521 0.35 0.26 23.82
CA GLN A 521 1.40 0.38 24.86
C GLN A 521 1.60 1.82 25.35
N LEU A 522 1.51 2.82 24.45
CA LEU A 522 1.62 4.23 24.84
C LEU A 522 0.42 4.70 25.65
N LEU A 523 -0.79 4.28 25.29
CA LEU A 523 -2.03 4.63 26.02
C LEU A 523 -2.08 3.94 27.40
N ASP A 524 -1.61 2.70 27.49
CA ASP A 524 -1.47 1.99 28.76
C ASP A 524 -0.49 2.73 29.69
N HIS A 525 0.63 3.22 29.14
CA HIS A 525 1.61 4.01 29.88
C HIS A 525 1.07 5.41 30.25
N GLU A 526 0.30 6.08 29.38
CA GLU A 526 -0.39 7.35 29.71
C GLU A 526 -1.36 7.18 30.89
N THR A 527 -2.10 6.07 30.88
CA THR A 527 -3.03 5.70 31.95
C THR A 527 -2.26 5.49 33.26
N ALA A 528 -1.16 4.73 33.21
CA ALA A 528 -0.28 4.54 34.37
C ALA A 528 0.28 5.87 34.91
N LEU A 529 0.75 6.78 34.06
CA LEU A 529 1.20 8.13 34.47
C LEU A 529 0.07 8.95 35.10
N SER A 530 -1.18 8.75 34.65
CA SER A 530 -2.35 9.38 35.25
C SER A 530 -2.63 8.86 36.64
N ASP A 531 -2.45 7.56 36.86
CA ASP A 531 -2.63 6.95 38.18
C ASP A 531 -1.50 7.33 39.15
N VAL A 532 -0.25 7.44 38.67
CA VAL A 532 0.87 8.02 39.43
C VAL A 532 0.51 9.44 39.88
N ARG A 533 0.02 10.29 38.97
CA ARG A 533 -0.40 11.66 39.32
C ARG A 533 -1.54 11.69 40.34
N LYS A 534 -2.53 10.81 40.21
CA LYS A 534 -3.63 10.69 41.16
C LYS A 534 -3.12 10.30 42.54
N LEU A 535 -2.13 9.40 42.62
CA LEU A 535 -1.54 9.00 43.90
C LEU A 535 -0.84 10.17 44.59
N CYS A 536 -0.07 10.99 43.85
CA CYS A 536 0.50 12.23 44.41
C CYS A 536 -0.59 13.20 44.90
N SER A 537 -1.67 13.36 44.13
CA SER A 537 -2.79 14.25 44.51
C SER A 537 -3.52 13.76 45.76
N SER A 538 -3.72 12.44 45.90
CA SER A 538 -4.29 11.84 47.10
C SER A 538 -3.40 12.03 48.33
N GLU A 539 -2.08 12.05 48.14
CA GLU A 539 -1.15 12.36 49.23
C GLU A 539 -1.30 13.83 49.68
N ASP A 540 -1.50 14.78 48.77
CA ASP A 540 -1.80 16.17 49.16
C ASP A 540 -3.07 16.27 50.01
N ASP A 541 -4.11 15.52 49.63
CA ASP A 541 -5.35 15.45 50.40
C ASP A 541 -5.16 14.80 51.77
N ARG A 542 -4.26 13.80 51.87
CA ARG A 542 -3.88 13.19 53.14
C ARG A 542 -3.13 14.19 54.03
N ARG A 543 -2.16 14.92 53.48
CA ARG A 543 -1.35 15.92 54.19
C ARG A 543 -2.18 17.04 54.82
N LYS A 544 -3.31 17.43 54.20
CA LYS A 544 -4.24 18.43 54.77
C LYS A 544 -4.78 18.06 56.16
N ASN A 545 -4.81 16.78 56.50
CA ASN A 545 -5.37 16.26 57.75
C ASN A 545 -4.31 15.70 58.72
N LEU A 546 -3.03 15.78 58.37
CA LEU A 546 -1.90 15.22 59.15
C LEU A 546 -0.96 16.30 59.64
N LYS A 547 -0.18 15.98 60.68
CA LYS A 547 0.90 16.86 61.12
C LYS A 547 2.10 16.75 60.18
N THR A 548 2.90 17.82 60.07
CA THR A 548 4.00 17.94 59.10
C THR A 548 5.07 16.85 59.24
N ASP A 549 5.23 16.26 60.43
CA ASP A 549 6.14 15.16 60.72
C ASP A 549 5.66 13.79 60.19
N GLU A 550 4.41 13.67 59.73
CA GLU A 550 3.81 12.45 59.17
C GLU A 550 3.73 12.45 57.64
N TRP A 551 4.27 13.50 57.00
CA TRP A 551 4.25 13.68 55.55
C TRP A 551 5.28 12.75 54.89
N LYS A 552 4.83 12.06 53.84
CA LYS A 552 5.75 11.34 52.94
C LYS A 552 5.90 12.16 51.67
N ASN A 553 7.12 12.35 51.18
CA ASN A 553 7.33 12.92 49.85
C ASN A 553 6.73 12.00 48.77
N TYR A 554 6.42 12.54 47.60
CA TYR A 554 5.78 11.78 46.52
C TYR A 554 6.63 10.59 46.09
N LYS A 555 7.96 10.75 46.06
CA LYS A 555 8.88 9.66 45.75
C LYS A 555 8.71 8.47 46.70
N SER A 556 8.67 8.70 48.01
CA SER A 556 8.42 7.65 49.01
C SER A 556 7.06 7.02 48.80
N VAL A 557 6.01 7.80 48.60
CA VAL A 557 4.66 7.27 48.36
C VAL A 557 4.61 6.37 47.12
N LEU A 558 5.29 6.78 46.05
CA LEU A 558 5.36 6.01 44.80
C LEU A 558 6.17 4.72 44.97
N CYS A 559 7.30 4.78 45.67
CA CYS A 559 8.13 3.61 45.97
C CYS A 559 7.37 2.60 46.84
N ASP A 560 6.75 3.05 47.93
CA ASP A 560 5.97 2.20 48.83
C ASP A 560 4.90 1.43 48.05
N ARG A 561 4.18 2.11 47.15
CA ARG A 561 3.14 1.49 46.32
C ARG A 561 3.69 0.41 45.39
N CYS A 562 4.91 0.55 44.89
CA CYS A 562 5.57 -0.45 44.06
C CYS A 562 6.08 -1.65 44.88
N GLU A 563 6.47 -1.42 46.14
CA GLU A 563 6.98 -2.43 47.06
C GLU A 563 5.87 -3.31 47.66
N ASP A 564 4.64 -2.80 47.74
CA ASP A 564 3.45 -3.54 48.20
C ASP A 564 3.10 -4.78 47.36
N GLY A 565 3.77 -5.01 46.22
CA GLY A 565 3.63 -6.21 45.36
C GLY A 565 2.35 -6.28 44.52
N ASP A 566 1.35 -5.45 44.82
CA ASP A 566 0.06 -5.38 44.12
C ASP A 566 0.06 -4.41 42.90
N ALA A 567 1.16 -3.71 42.65
CA ALA A 567 1.26 -2.76 41.54
C ALA A 567 1.34 -3.49 40.20
N ALA A 568 0.52 -3.07 39.23
CA ALA A 568 0.64 -3.54 37.86
C ALA A 568 2.01 -3.16 37.28
N LYS A 569 2.61 -4.04 36.47
CA LYS A 569 3.93 -3.80 35.86
C LYS A 569 4.04 -2.44 35.16
N THR A 570 3.01 -2.04 34.42
CA THR A 570 2.96 -0.74 33.72
C THR A 570 2.99 0.45 34.65
N PHE A 571 2.42 0.33 35.85
CA PHE A 571 2.51 1.35 36.90
C PHE A 571 3.93 1.45 37.44
N SER A 572 4.56 0.32 37.77
CA SER A 572 5.95 0.30 38.24
C SER A 572 6.93 0.84 37.21
N ASP A 573 6.77 0.50 35.94
CA ASP A 573 7.55 1.06 34.83
C ASP A 573 7.38 2.58 34.76
N ALA A 574 6.14 3.09 34.88
CA ALA A 574 5.86 4.53 34.89
C ALA A 574 6.45 5.26 36.11
N VAL A 575 6.43 4.66 37.30
CA VAL A 575 7.12 5.21 38.48
C VAL A 575 8.62 5.28 38.23
N GLY A 576 9.23 4.23 37.69
CA GLY A 576 10.64 4.22 37.33
C GLY A 576 11.01 5.37 36.39
N ASP A 577 10.22 5.56 35.33
CA ASP A 577 10.42 6.66 34.37
C ASP A 577 10.28 8.05 35.02
N VAL A 578 9.28 8.23 35.89
CA VAL A 578 9.06 9.49 36.63
C VAL A 578 10.24 9.81 37.53
N LEU A 579 10.75 8.84 38.29
CA LEU A 579 11.86 9.06 39.23
C LEU A 579 13.18 9.30 38.49
N ASN A 580 13.43 8.58 37.39
CA ASN A 580 14.58 8.82 36.54
C ASN A 580 14.54 10.24 35.96
N LYS A 581 13.39 10.66 35.42
CA LYS A 581 13.21 12.01 34.88
C LYS A 581 13.35 13.09 35.94
N SER A 582 12.84 12.85 37.14
CA SER A 582 12.99 13.77 38.29
C SER A 582 14.47 13.96 38.64
N SER A 583 15.23 12.87 38.67
CA SER A 583 16.67 12.91 38.97
C SER A 583 17.46 13.67 37.89
N GLU A 584 17.06 13.57 36.62
CA GLU A 584 17.64 14.39 35.53
C GLU A 584 17.38 15.89 35.77
N LEU A 585 16.17 16.26 36.18
CA LEU A 585 15.80 17.67 36.46
C LEU A 585 16.52 18.22 37.71
N GLU A 586 16.73 17.39 38.74
CA GLU A 586 17.51 17.74 39.95
C GLU A 586 18.93 18.18 39.61
N SER A 587 19.54 17.55 38.60
CA SER A 587 20.91 17.88 38.17
C SER A 587 21.02 19.25 37.47
N GLU A 588 19.88 19.88 37.12
CA GLU A 588 19.83 21.17 36.42
C GLU A 588 19.51 22.37 37.34
N ASN A 589 18.97 22.21 38.56
CA ASN A 589 18.89 23.21 39.66
C ASN A 589 18.16 22.67 40.92
N LEU A 590 18.53 23.15 42.12
CA LEU A 590 17.94 22.78 43.43
C LEU A 590 16.44 23.19 43.53
N SER A 591 15.55 22.20 43.65
CA SER A 591 14.11 22.40 43.87
C SER A 591 13.55 21.35 44.83
N ASP A 592 12.32 21.58 45.31
CA ASP A 592 11.55 20.63 46.11
C ASP A 592 11.30 19.34 45.32
N GLU A 593 11.59 18.19 45.94
CA GLU A 593 11.52 16.86 45.33
C GLU A 593 10.09 16.55 44.83
N ASP A 594 9.07 17.06 45.51
CA ASP A 594 7.67 16.88 45.09
C ASP A 594 7.33 17.67 43.82
N VAL A 595 7.88 18.88 43.67
CA VAL A 595 7.71 19.72 42.48
C VAL A 595 8.37 19.05 41.28
N LEU A 596 9.55 18.47 41.47
CA LEU A 596 10.30 17.76 40.43
C LEU A 596 9.57 16.51 39.95
N VAL A 597 8.95 15.75 40.86
CA VAL A 597 8.10 14.60 40.51
C VAL A 597 6.89 15.05 39.68
N LEU A 598 6.19 16.11 40.07
CA LEU A 598 5.03 16.62 39.32
C LEU A 598 5.40 17.15 37.93
N GLU A 599 6.52 17.89 37.81
CA GLU A 599 6.99 18.35 36.51
C GLU A 599 7.44 17.19 35.63
N SER A 600 8.08 16.16 36.20
CA SER A 600 8.45 14.92 35.51
C SER A 600 7.25 14.21 34.91
N ILE A 601 6.17 14.02 35.70
CA ILE A 601 4.91 13.43 35.24
C ILE A 601 4.33 14.23 34.07
N LYS A 602 4.33 15.56 34.17
CA LYS A 602 3.80 16.46 33.14
C LYS A 602 4.62 16.39 31.84
N LEU A 603 5.95 16.36 31.94
CA LEU A 603 6.85 16.21 30.79
C LEU A 603 6.67 14.85 30.10
N LEU A 604 6.62 13.76 30.88
CA LEU A 604 6.41 12.41 30.35
C LEU A 604 5.05 12.29 29.64
N LYS A 605 3.97 12.79 30.24
CA LYS A 605 2.65 12.84 29.57
C LYS A 605 2.70 13.62 28.26
N SER A 606 3.36 14.77 28.24
CA SER A 606 3.56 15.57 27.03
C SER A 606 4.33 14.79 25.94
N GLU A 607 5.33 13.99 26.33
CA GLU A 607 6.08 13.14 25.42
C GLU A 607 5.23 11.97 24.87
N VAL A 608 4.43 11.34 25.72
CA VAL A 608 3.49 10.29 25.30
C VAL A 608 2.49 10.84 24.29
N ASN A 609 1.88 12.00 24.55
CA ASN A 609 0.94 12.64 23.62
C ASN A 609 1.58 12.95 22.27
N ASN A 610 2.83 13.43 22.27
CA ASN A 610 3.60 13.60 21.03
C ASN A 610 3.76 12.27 20.29
N LYS A 611 4.14 11.20 20.98
CA LYS A 611 4.34 9.86 20.38
C LYS A 611 3.03 9.30 19.82
N VAL A 612 1.91 9.46 20.53
CA VAL A 612 0.57 9.02 20.10
C VAL A 612 0.16 9.75 18.82
N ALA A 613 0.24 11.08 18.78
CA ALA A 613 -0.11 11.87 17.59
C ALA A 613 0.73 11.48 16.35
N LEU A 614 2.04 11.25 16.54
CA LEU A 614 2.92 10.79 15.47
C LEU A 614 2.62 9.36 15.01
N ILE A 615 2.17 8.48 15.90
CA ILE A 615 1.78 7.11 15.53
C ILE A 615 0.44 7.11 14.79
N ASP A 616 -0.53 7.91 15.21
CA ASP A 616 -1.83 8.03 14.55
C ASP A 616 -1.68 8.43 13.09
N SER A 617 -0.85 9.42 12.81
CA SER A 617 -0.58 9.86 11.44
C SER A 617 0.13 8.78 10.62
N LYS A 618 1.04 8.01 11.24
CA LYS A 618 1.68 6.86 10.60
C LYS A 618 0.70 5.73 10.32
N ILE A 619 -0.27 5.48 11.20
CA ILE A 619 -1.34 4.51 11.01
C ILE A 619 -2.19 4.92 9.79
N LEU A 620 -2.62 6.19 9.72
CA LEU A 620 -3.37 6.72 8.58
C LEU A 620 -2.59 6.61 7.26
N LEU A 621 -1.28 6.88 7.31
CA LEU A 621 -0.40 6.74 6.15
C LEU A 621 -0.27 5.28 5.67
N ILE A 622 -0.07 4.33 6.60
CA ILE A 622 -0.06 2.89 6.28
C ILE A 622 -1.41 2.46 5.69
N GLU A 623 -2.51 2.98 6.25
CA GLU A 623 -3.87 2.61 5.83
C GLU A 623 -4.18 3.09 4.40
N ASN A 624 -3.80 4.33 4.05
CA ASN A 624 -3.93 4.83 2.66
C ASN A 624 -3.18 3.93 1.66
N THR A 625 -2.04 3.41 2.09
CA THR A 625 -1.17 2.53 1.28
C THR A 625 -1.80 1.15 1.12
N ARG A 626 -2.33 0.58 2.21
CA ARG A 626 -3.10 -0.68 2.21
C ARG A 626 -4.28 -0.61 1.25
N ILE A 627 -5.05 0.48 1.29
CA ILE A 627 -6.20 0.72 0.41
C ILE A 627 -5.75 0.77 -1.06
N SER A 628 -4.66 1.49 -1.36
CA SER A 628 -4.13 1.53 -2.73
C SER A 628 -3.68 0.15 -3.22
N LEU A 629 -2.92 -0.59 -2.42
CA LEU A 629 -2.45 -1.92 -2.79
C LEU A 629 -3.61 -2.91 -2.99
N LEU A 630 -4.67 -2.79 -2.19
CA LEU A 630 -5.88 -3.57 -2.36
C LEU A 630 -6.61 -3.23 -3.67
N SER A 631 -6.65 -1.95 -4.05
CA SER A 631 -7.13 -1.51 -5.36
C SER A 631 -6.27 -2.11 -6.48
N ASP A 632 -4.96 -2.12 -6.35
CA ASP A 632 -4.04 -2.71 -7.34
C ASP A 632 -4.23 -4.24 -7.45
N LEU A 633 -4.43 -4.94 -6.33
CA LEU A 633 -4.79 -6.36 -6.33
C LEU A 633 -6.14 -6.62 -7.03
N THR A 634 -7.10 -5.71 -6.86
CA THR A 634 -8.41 -5.77 -7.54
C THR A 634 -8.26 -5.57 -9.05
N LYS A 635 -7.36 -4.68 -9.50
CA LYS A 635 -7.04 -4.53 -10.93
C LYS A 635 -6.46 -5.82 -11.50
N LEU A 636 -5.55 -6.49 -10.79
CA LEU A 636 -4.97 -7.77 -11.20
C LEU A 636 -5.98 -8.93 -11.23
N ALA A 637 -7.06 -8.84 -10.44
CA ALA A 637 -8.15 -9.81 -10.44
C ALA A 637 -9.02 -9.71 -11.71
N VAL A 638 -8.95 -8.60 -12.45
CA VAL A 638 -9.65 -8.48 -13.74
C VAL A 638 -9.15 -9.55 -14.69
N PHE A 639 -10.08 -10.22 -15.33
CA PHE A 639 -9.82 -11.14 -16.41
C PHE A 639 -10.70 -10.78 -17.60
N ASP A 640 -10.05 -10.44 -18.71
CA ASP A 640 -10.71 -10.14 -19.98
C ASP A 640 -10.64 -11.37 -20.89
N TYR A 641 -11.79 -11.98 -21.16
CA TYR A 641 -11.87 -13.18 -21.99
C TYR A 641 -11.38 -12.97 -23.43
N ARG A 642 -11.32 -11.72 -23.91
CA ARG A 642 -10.71 -11.41 -25.22
C ARG A 642 -9.24 -11.81 -25.26
N TYR A 643 -8.54 -11.76 -24.13
CA TYR A 643 -7.18 -12.28 -24.01
C TYR A 643 -7.06 -13.74 -24.41
N TYR A 644 -8.07 -14.54 -24.11
CA TYR A 644 -8.06 -15.97 -24.42
C TYR A 644 -8.51 -16.26 -25.85
N ILE A 645 -9.41 -15.45 -26.41
CA ILE A 645 -9.96 -15.69 -27.75
C ILE A 645 -9.10 -15.09 -28.86
N HIS A 646 -8.41 -13.97 -28.62
CA HIS A 646 -7.69 -13.26 -29.69
C HIS A 646 -6.66 -14.14 -30.41
N HIS A 647 -5.87 -14.94 -29.66
CA HIS A 647 -4.87 -15.82 -30.27
C HIS A 647 -5.50 -16.89 -31.20
N PRO A 648 -6.40 -17.77 -30.72
CA PRO A 648 -7.03 -18.77 -31.59
C PRO A 648 -7.84 -18.12 -32.73
N LEU A 649 -8.46 -16.96 -32.49
CA LEU A 649 -9.17 -16.19 -33.51
C LEU A 649 -8.24 -15.71 -34.63
N ARG A 650 -7.09 -15.10 -34.29
CA ARG A 650 -6.12 -14.63 -35.29
C ARG A 650 -5.51 -15.80 -36.06
N VAL A 651 -5.17 -16.90 -35.39
CA VAL A 651 -4.68 -18.13 -36.04
C VAL A 651 -5.71 -18.67 -37.03
N PHE A 652 -6.98 -18.74 -36.63
CA PHE A 652 -8.09 -19.14 -37.50
C PHE A 652 -8.21 -18.25 -38.75
N LEU A 653 -8.19 -16.92 -38.56
CA LEU A 653 -8.33 -15.94 -39.64
C LEU A 653 -7.14 -15.98 -40.60
N LEU A 654 -5.92 -16.11 -40.08
CA LEU A 654 -4.70 -16.26 -40.90
C LEU A 654 -4.74 -17.55 -41.72
N ALA A 655 -5.12 -18.68 -41.13
CA ALA A 655 -5.29 -19.94 -41.85
C ALA A 655 -6.33 -19.82 -42.97
N HIS A 656 -7.45 -19.14 -42.70
CA HIS A 656 -8.50 -18.90 -43.70
C HIS A 656 -8.01 -18.02 -44.86
N LEU A 657 -7.22 -16.99 -44.58
CA LEU A 657 -6.60 -16.14 -45.61
C LEU A 657 -5.59 -16.91 -46.46
N MET A 658 -4.72 -17.72 -45.83
CA MET A 658 -3.70 -18.51 -46.51
C MET A 658 -4.30 -19.56 -47.46
N ASN A 659 -5.37 -20.25 -47.02
CA ASN A 659 -6.04 -21.22 -47.88
C ASN A 659 -6.64 -20.54 -49.12
N ARG A 660 -7.33 -19.40 -48.93
CA ARG A 660 -7.92 -18.64 -50.04
C ARG A 660 -6.89 -17.96 -50.95
N SER A 661 -5.68 -17.67 -50.47
CA SER A 661 -4.61 -17.14 -51.33
C SER A 661 -3.97 -18.23 -52.20
N ASN A 662 -3.96 -19.48 -51.73
CA ASN A 662 -3.39 -20.64 -52.43
C ASN A 662 -4.36 -21.29 -53.44
N ASP A 663 -5.66 -21.02 -53.31
CA ASP A 663 -6.70 -21.48 -54.26
C ASP A 663 -6.82 -20.58 -55.52
N ARG A 664 -5.90 -19.62 -55.71
CA ARG A 664 -5.71 -18.83 -56.94
C ARG A 664 -4.45 -19.30 -57.65
#